data_AF-A0A1V5KSM0-F1
#
_entry.id   AF-A0A1V5KSM0-F1
#
_cell.length_a   1.000
_cell.length_b   1.000
_cell.length_c   1.000
_cell.angle_alpha   90.00
_cell.angle_beta   90.00
_cell.angle_gamma   90.00
#
_symmetry.space_group_name_H-M   'P 1'
#
loop_
_entity.id
_entity.type
_entity.pdbx_description
1 polymer ?
#
loop_
_entity_poly.entity_id
_entity_poly.type
_entity_poly.pdbx_seq_one_letter_code
_entity_poly.pdbx_strand_id
1 'polypeptide(L)'
;MKSRALKTILALALLAGVPPLSAQMIAEITSPVETEFGTYLPQPSLILPAAEGYSVAPDLSNVVNAGDFSFDAAERDLLARNHFFVTPKRSGDHSGYKEMYDLYNEAREQNIPIFVTTDALLHSFHLIFDHMLMEIEEAHFYGDLDRLLSGLLEIVQYQQYPAVNEDSTRAAIHQAMDYLIVAKCMLDSTFDPKINGGSYIPECSLIRSHNGPAASPIFHYEEDYTQYIVRGHYTRSSALSRYFRSMMWLGRLTFSCESVQDPFSREATRSALLLLQAFQRLQIDGQPALTAWDEIYQPTVFFVGKSDDINLLTYLPLIEQVYGEDFAAKSAALFLDETLLTGFLQKTEVLPAAAIQYPGQPAKGFRFMGQRFIPDSYVLDHVVYPYVATRTMPTGLDVMQVLGSERAFELLPDKDRRDAHYLKAIDSLKTEFAAYPAGAWAQNLYRNWLYTLMPLLWVKGEGYPHFMQTAAWVDKDLYAALASWAELRHDTILYAKQSGSKTGMDPTALLVQGYVEPNPHFFGRIAGLADFLTKGLMTRNLLFDEFSETLNLFNETALKLKAIAEKELSSQPLSGQEHSLIFEFGKVLYRIVTFNRGSTAGPYYDAKQSGLEPMPVVADVHTDVESGTVLEEGVGYPFAVYVICNIEGVPVLTRGAGYSYYEFTQPMTDRLTDERWREQLTSTAPPQPVAWSSSFSADLPAQNPMPTFYLWNRPATEWVQAVFDTSSQTVNQGDSLRISIQAHVEWPTDLPIVRIENDQRQWTVDNVTLVPWSSSQMFRAVYPTDHLSVGVYHLVISLPVSGGPLVYRTQFTVTNTVGVRDKSISADRFELNCNWPNPFNTSTVIAYELPSDQDVTLEIYNVRGEKVITLFSGRQTAGRHQIRWHTADAASLPLSSGVYFLRLSGSQFEAIRPLSLIK
;
A
#
# COMPACT_ATOMS: atom_id res chain seq x y z
N MET A 1 41.49 -34.09 -10.05
CA MET A 1 41.22 -33.84 -8.60
C MET A 1 40.22 -32.71 -8.37
N LYS A 2 40.42 -31.48 -8.87
CA LYS A 2 39.53 -30.32 -8.57
C LYS A 2 38.01 -30.55 -8.75
N SER A 3 37.57 -31.34 -9.74
CA SER A 3 36.14 -31.60 -9.99
C SER A 3 35.44 -32.52 -8.97
N ARG A 4 36.17 -33.20 -8.06
CA ARG A 4 35.54 -34.02 -7.01
C ARG A 4 35.11 -33.18 -5.81
N ALA A 5 35.96 -32.26 -5.35
CA ALA A 5 35.67 -31.39 -4.21
C ALA A 5 34.42 -30.52 -4.45
N LEU A 6 34.28 -29.95 -5.66
CA LEU A 6 33.13 -29.13 -6.01
C LEU A 6 31.80 -29.91 -5.96
N LYS A 7 31.81 -31.19 -6.33
CA LYS A 7 30.63 -32.08 -6.20
C LYS A 7 30.35 -32.51 -4.77
N THR A 8 31.35 -32.54 -3.88
CA THR A 8 31.14 -32.79 -2.45
C THR A 8 30.52 -31.56 -1.76
N ILE A 9 30.96 -30.34 -2.10
CA ILE A 9 30.38 -29.10 -1.57
C ILE A 9 28.89 -28.98 -1.95
N LEU A 10 28.56 -29.19 -3.23
CA LEU A 10 27.17 -29.16 -3.70
C LEU A 10 26.27 -30.22 -3.03
N ALA A 11 26.85 -31.34 -2.57
CA ALA A 11 26.12 -32.42 -1.91
C ALA A 11 25.89 -32.18 -0.42
N LEU A 12 26.64 -31.28 0.24
CA LEU A 12 26.35 -30.90 1.63
C LEU A 12 25.23 -29.85 1.72
N ALA A 13 25.15 -28.90 0.78
CA ALA A 13 24.07 -27.90 0.76
C ALA A 13 22.68 -28.56 0.71
N LEU A 14 22.54 -29.64 -0.07
CA LEU A 14 21.32 -30.45 -0.19
C LEU A 14 20.90 -31.20 1.10
N LEU A 15 21.68 -31.15 2.18
CA LEU A 15 21.34 -31.73 3.49
C LEU A 15 20.91 -30.68 4.53
N ALA A 16 20.97 -29.38 4.20
CA ALA A 16 20.65 -28.28 5.13
C ALA A 16 19.28 -27.64 4.91
N GLY A 17 18.54 -28.02 3.86
CA GLY A 17 17.18 -27.51 3.58
C GLY A 17 17.09 -26.09 2.98
N VAL A 18 18.16 -25.29 3.07
CA VAL A 18 18.24 -23.96 2.44
C VAL A 18 18.76 -24.09 1.00
N PRO A 19 18.07 -23.54 -0.01
CA PRO A 19 18.57 -23.54 -1.39
C PRO A 19 19.81 -22.64 -1.53
N PRO A 20 20.76 -22.95 -2.43
CA PRO A 20 21.91 -22.07 -2.67
C PRO A 20 21.46 -20.73 -3.27
N LEU A 21 22.13 -19.63 -2.93
CA LEU A 21 21.79 -18.25 -3.37
C LEU A 21 21.46 -18.14 -4.87
N SER A 22 22.20 -18.88 -5.71
CA SER A 22 22.02 -18.95 -7.17
C SER A 22 20.66 -19.51 -7.64
N ALA A 23 19.80 -19.98 -6.74
CA ALA A 23 18.43 -20.41 -7.02
C ALA A 23 17.36 -19.35 -6.66
N GLN A 24 17.73 -18.30 -5.89
CA GLN A 24 16.84 -17.19 -5.51
C GLN A 24 17.15 -15.88 -6.26
N MET A 25 18.27 -15.82 -7.00
CA MET A 25 18.67 -14.67 -7.80
C MET A 25 18.00 -14.68 -9.19
N ILE A 26 16.94 -13.87 -9.37
CA ILE A 26 16.24 -13.72 -10.67
C ILE A 26 17.16 -13.11 -11.74
N ALA A 27 18.03 -12.16 -11.38
CA ALA A 27 19.07 -11.63 -12.27
C ALA A 27 20.29 -11.09 -11.49
N GLU A 28 21.44 -10.99 -12.17
CA GLU A 28 22.62 -10.26 -11.68
C GLU A 28 23.25 -9.40 -12.79
N ILE A 29 23.59 -8.15 -12.47
CA ILE A 29 24.29 -7.21 -13.35
C ILE A 29 25.70 -7.01 -12.81
N THR A 30 26.69 -7.65 -13.44
CA THR A 30 28.10 -7.65 -13.02
C THR A 30 29.03 -6.87 -13.95
N SER A 31 28.50 -6.34 -15.05
CA SER A 31 29.20 -5.50 -16.04
C SER A 31 28.38 -4.24 -16.35
N PRO A 32 28.99 -3.16 -16.88
CA PRO A 32 28.26 -2.02 -17.42
C PRO A 32 27.15 -2.43 -18.41
N VAL A 33 26.02 -1.75 -18.36
CA VAL A 33 24.88 -1.95 -19.27
C VAL A 33 24.56 -0.65 -19.95
N GLU A 34 24.67 -0.61 -21.29
CA GLU A 34 24.19 0.51 -22.08
C GLU A 34 22.67 0.45 -22.20
N THR A 35 22.01 1.58 -21.95
CA THR A 35 20.58 1.79 -22.13
C THR A 35 20.34 2.96 -23.08
N GLU A 36 19.11 3.10 -23.58
CA GLU A 36 18.71 4.29 -24.36
C GLU A 36 18.72 5.60 -23.56
N PHE A 37 18.94 5.53 -22.24
CA PHE A 37 19.03 6.69 -21.34
C PHE A 37 20.46 6.99 -20.85
N GLY A 38 21.41 6.07 -21.07
CA GLY A 38 22.81 6.15 -20.63
C GLY A 38 23.35 4.82 -20.09
N THR A 39 24.61 4.80 -19.65
CA THR A 39 25.27 3.59 -19.12
C THR A 39 25.00 3.41 -17.62
N TYR A 40 24.41 2.28 -17.22
CA TYR A 40 24.36 1.85 -15.82
C TYR A 40 25.69 1.19 -15.44
N LEU A 41 26.29 1.64 -14.33
CA LEU A 41 27.57 1.14 -13.81
C LEU A 41 27.35 0.39 -12.48
N PRO A 42 27.36 -0.96 -12.45
CA PRO A 42 27.14 -1.71 -11.22
C PRO A 42 28.28 -1.53 -10.22
N GLN A 43 27.94 -1.50 -8.93
CA GLN A 43 28.88 -1.45 -7.80
C GLN A 43 28.82 -2.77 -7.01
N PRO A 44 29.36 -3.88 -7.53
CA PRO A 44 29.24 -5.19 -6.89
C PRO A 44 29.94 -5.25 -5.52
N SER A 45 29.49 -6.17 -4.68
CA SER A 45 30.26 -6.67 -3.54
C SER A 45 30.75 -8.08 -3.87
N LEU A 46 31.97 -8.40 -3.42
CA LEU A 46 32.62 -9.71 -3.59
C LEU A 46 33.04 -10.30 -2.23
N ILE A 47 32.50 -9.78 -1.13
CA ILE A 47 32.76 -10.24 0.23
C ILE A 47 31.99 -11.54 0.50
N LEU A 48 32.67 -12.53 1.07
CA LEU A 48 32.04 -13.69 1.69
C LEU A 48 31.74 -13.34 3.16
N PRO A 49 30.48 -13.41 3.62
CA PRO A 49 30.12 -13.16 5.01
C PRO A 49 30.89 -14.05 6.00
N ALA A 50 31.47 -13.40 7.01
CA ALA A 50 32.29 -13.99 8.07
C ALA A 50 32.19 -13.15 9.37
N ALA A 51 30.98 -12.65 9.67
CA ALA A 51 30.72 -11.86 10.86
C ALA A 51 30.80 -12.72 12.14
N GLU A 52 31.44 -12.22 13.20
CA GLU A 52 31.55 -12.96 14.46
C GLU A 52 30.19 -13.13 15.17
N GLY A 53 29.86 -14.38 15.50
CA GLY A 53 28.65 -14.75 16.23
C GLY A 53 28.71 -14.39 17.72
N TYR A 54 27.58 -13.99 18.27
CA TYR A 54 27.39 -13.54 19.65
C TYR A 54 26.07 -14.09 20.21
N SER A 55 25.93 -14.11 21.53
CA SER A 55 24.70 -14.49 22.22
C SER A 55 24.12 -13.32 23.01
N VAL A 56 22.80 -13.30 23.14
CA VAL A 56 22.05 -12.37 24.01
C VAL A 56 21.44 -13.17 25.15
N ALA A 57 21.57 -12.69 26.38
CA ALA A 57 20.91 -13.28 27.54
C ALA A 57 19.41 -12.88 27.55
N PRO A 58 18.46 -13.77 27.92
CA PRO A 58 17.03 -13.43 27.92
C PRO A 58 16.61 -12.28 28.86
N ASP A 59 17.48 -11.90 29.80
CA ASP A 59 17.32 -10.74 30.69
C ASP A 59 18.12 -9.50 30.23
N LEU A 60 18.75 -9.58 29.05
CA LEU A 60 19.66 -8.60 28.44
C LEU A 60 20.91 -8.28 29.29
N SER A 61 21.22 -9.07 30.31
CA SER A 61 22.31 -8.80 31.28
C SER A 61 23.72 -8.75 30.69
N ASN A 62 23.92 -9.25 29.47
CA ASN A 62 25.20 -9.21 28.74
C ASN A 62 25.23 -8.18 27.59
N VAL A 63 24.19 -7.36 27.45
CA VAL A 63 24.12 -6.25 26.47
C VAL A 63 24.50 -4.97 27.19
N VAL A 64 25.67 -4.39 26.85
CA VAL A 64 26.41 -3.47 27.75
C VAL A 64 25.62 -2.23 28.18
N ASN A 65 24.83 -1.66 27.27
CA ASN A 65 24.02 -0.46 27.49
C ASN A 65 22.51 -0.74 27.65
N ALA A 66 22.07 -2.00 27.78
CA ALA A 66 20.64 -2.29 27.92
C ALA A 66 20.01 -1.71 29.20
N GLY A 67 20.83 -1.43 30.22
CA GLY A 67 20.41 -0.74 31.46
C GLY A 67 20.11 0.75 31.29
N ASP A 68 20.50 1.37 30.18
CA ASP A 68 20.23 2.79 29.89
C ASP A 68 18.83 3.01 29.29
N PHE A 69 18.09 1.93 29.01
CA PHE A 69 16.77 1.94 28.38
C PHE A 69 15.69 1.29 29.26
N SER A 70 14.43 1.67 29.06
CA SER A 70 13.28 1.15 29.82
C SER A 70 12.26 0.46 28.91
N PHE A 71 12.48 -0.82 28.64
CA PHE A 71 11.57 -1.67 27.86
C PHE A 71 10.41 -2.25 28.68
N ASP A 72 9.25 -2.44 28.08
CA ASP A 72 8.15 -3.23 28.63
C ASP A 72 8.36 -4.76 28.45
N ALA A 73 7.33 -5.57 28.71
CA ALA A 73 7.43 -7.03 28.63
C ALA A 73 7.45 -7.56 27.18
N ALA A 74 6.76 -6.92 26.24
CA ALA A 74 6.71 -7.33 24.83
C ALA A 74 7.99 -6.90 24.10
N GLU A 75 8.49 -5.70 24.38
CA GLU A 75 9.76 -5.20 23.84
C GLU A 75 10.95 -6.06 24.27
N ARG A 76 11.01 -6.47 25.55
CA ARG A 76 12.05 -7.40 26.05
C ARG A 76 11.96 -8.78 25.41
N ASP A 77 10.75 -9.31 25.25
CA ASP A 77 10.52 -10.61 24.61
C ASP A 77 10.92 -10.59 23.13
N LEU A 78 10.63 -9.51 22.40
CA LEU A 78 11.11 -9.31 21.04
C LEU A 78 12.64 -9.15 20.96
N LEU A 79 13.26 -8.35 21.85
CA LEU A 79 14.73 -8.26 21.93
C LEU A 79 15.39 -9.62 22.25
N ALA A 80 14.80 -10.40 23.17
CA ALA A 80 15.34 -11.71 23.55
C ALA A 80 15.13 -12.80 22.48
N ARG A 81 14.05 -12.72 21.68
CA ARG A 81 13.74 -13.69 20.61
C ARG A 81 14.38 -13.35 19.27
N ASN A 82 14.39 -12.07 18.89
CA ASN A 82 14.75 -11.62 17.54
C ASN A 82 16.11 -10.89 17.50
N HIS A 83 16.66 -10.48 18.66
CA HIS A 83 17.75 -9.50 18.80
C HIS A 83 17.42 -8.07 18.29
N PHE A 84 16.19 -7.82 17.82
CA PHE A 84 15.72 -6.49 17.41
C PHE A 84 14.21 -6.34 17.67
N PHE A 85 13.74 -5.09 17.73
CA PHE A 85 12.31 -4.77 17.62
C PHE A 85 12.11 -3.39 16.98
N VAL A 86 10.87 -3.14 16.56
CA VAL A 86 10.40 -1.85 16.04
C VAL A 86 9.29 -1.32 16.96
N THR A 87 9.19 -0.01 17.16
CA THR A 87 8.06 0.59 17.89
C THR A 87 7.58 1.93 17.31
N PRO A 88 6.25 2.15 17.26
CA PRO A 88 5.62 3.46 17.02
C PRO A 88 5.69 4.44 18.20
N LYS A 89 6.17 4.01 19.39
CA LYS A 89 6.19 4.85 20.60
C LYS A 89 7.04 6.12 20.40
N ARG A 90 6.54 7.24 20.93
CA ARG A 90 7.17 8.56 20.88
C ARG A 90 7.55 9.02 22.27
N SER A 91 8.67 9.72 22.41
CA SER A 91 9.22 10.13 23.72
C SER A 91 9.06 11.64 24.00
N GLY A 92 8.49 11.96 25.17
CA GLY A 92 8.30 13.33 25.65
C GLY A 92 7.03 14.05 25.17
N ASP A 93 6.96 15.36 25.41
CA ASP A 93 5.85 16.24 24.96
C ASP A 93 6.09 16.83 23.55
N HIS A 94 7.23 16.52 22.95
CA HIS A 94 7.61 16.95 21.61
C HIS A 94 6.55 16.55 20.58
N SER A 95 6.13 17.51 19.76
CA SER A 95 5.39 17.22 18.52
C SER A 95 6.26 16.30 17.66
N GLY A 96 5.94 15.01 17.68
CA GLY A 96 6.91 13.93 17.47
C GLY A 96 7.56 13.86 16.09
N TYR A 97 8.56 12.97 15.99
CA TYR A 97 9.40 12.75 14.81
C TYR A 97 8.58 12.86 13.51
N LYS A 98 8.93 13.84 12.68
CA LYS A 98 8.35 14.06 11.35
C LYS A 98 9.10 13.26 10.31
N GLU A 99 10.40 13.07 10.53
CA GLU A 99 11.35 12.59 9.54
C GLU A 99 12.36 11.61 10.13
N MET A 100 12.89 10.69 9.31
CA MET A 100 13.84 9.67 9.80
C MET A 100 15.08 10.30 10.43
N TYR A 101 15.54 11.46 9.94
CA TYR A 101 16.68 12.16 10.51
C TYR A 101 16.43 12.69 11.94
N ASP A 102 15.18 12.89 12.37
CA ASP A 102 14.87 13.35 13.74
C ASP A 102 15.32 12.29 14.75
N LEU A 103 15.01 11.02 14.49
CA LEU A 103 15.42 9.87 15.31
C LEU A 103 16.95 9.74 15.38
N TYR A 104 17.64 9.91 14.26
CA TYR A 104 19.10 9.84 14.22
C TYR A 104 19.78 11.03 14.92
N ASN A 105 19.22 12.24 14.81
CA ASN A 105 19.74 13.41 15.51
C ASN A 105 19.47 13.33 17.02
N GLU A 106 18.30 12.85 17.45
CA GLU A 106 18.02 12.57 18.85
C GLU A 106 18.97 11.52 19.42
N ALA A 107 19.17 10.39 18.72
CA ALA A 107 20.10 9.35 19.14
C ALA A 107 21.52 9.89 19.33
N ARG A 108 22.02 10.69 18.38
CA ARG A 108 23.31 11.39 18.47
C ARG A 108 23.39 12.33 19.68
N GLU A 109 22.33 13.07 19.99
CA GLU A 109 22.28 14.03 21.11
C GLU A 109 22.17 13.35 22.48
N GLN A 110 21.49 12.20 22.52
CA GLN A 110 21.39 11.35 23.71
C GLN A 110 22.60 10.40 23.86
N ASN A 111 23.57 10.42 22.94
CA ASN A 111 24.74 9.53 22.88
C ASN A 111 24.36 8.03 22.78
N ILE A 112 23.22 7.73 22.16
CA ILE A 112 22.76 6.38 21.85
C ILE A 112 23.52 5.84 20.62
N PRO A 113 24.05 4.61 20.65
CA PRO A 113 24.66 3.97 19.48
C PRO A 113 23.71 3.93 18.27
N ILE A 114 24.14 4.50 17.14
CA ILE A 114 23.32 4.59 15.93
C ILE A 114 23.35 3.28 15.13
N PHE A 115 22.19 2.84 14.63
CA PHE A 115 22.05 1.77 13.65
C PHE A 115 21.63 2.36 12.31
N VAL A 116 22.53 2.39 11.31
CA VAL A 116 22.21 2.95 9.98
C VAL A 116 21.42 1.93 9.16
N THR A 117 20.12 2.13 9.06
CA THR A 117 19.21 1.27 8.27
C THR A 117 19.33 1.46 6.76
N THR A 118 18.94 0.45 5.99
CA THR A 118 18.67 0.61 4.55
C THR A 118 17.51 1.57 4.30
N ASP A 119 16.48 1.51 5.17
CA ASP A 119 15.27 2.34 5.14
C ASP A 119 15.61 3.84 5.06
N ALA A 120 16.62 4.30 5.82
CA ALA A 120 17.01 5.71 5.83
C ALA A 120 17.59 6.21 4.50
N LEU A 121 18.24 5.34 3.71
CA LEU A 121 18.69 5.69 2.36
C LEU A 121 17.63 5.45 1.29
N LEU A 122 16.68 4.54 1.50
CA LEU A 122 15.48 4.45 0.66
C LEU A 122 14.65 5.73 0.82
N HIS A 123 14.29 6.12 2.04
CA HIS A 123 13.50 7.33 2.30
C HIS A 123 14.23 8.60 1.88
N SER A 124 15.57 8.65 2.00
CA SER A 124 16.35 9.76 1.47
C SER A 124 16.50 9.73 -0.05
N PHE A 125 16.37 8.57 -0.70
CA PHE A 125 16.30 8.48 -2.15
C PHE A 125 14.90 8.82 -2.66
N HIS A 126 13.83 8.35 -2.01
CA HIS A 126 12.45 8.81 -2.18
C HIS A 126 12.37 10.32 -2.00
N LEU A 127 12.84 10.90 -0.88
CA LEU A 127 12.89 12.35 -0.76
C LEU A 127 13.89 13.01 -1.71
N ILE A 128 14.86 12.33 -2.30
CA ILE A 128 15.58 12.87 -3.47
C ILE A 128 14.69 12.79 -4.73
N PHE A 129 13.86 11.76 -4.83
CA PHE A 129 13.11 11.32 -6.00
C PHE A 129 11.74 11.97 -6.07
N ASP A 130 10.81 11.87 -5.09
CA ASP A 130 9.68 12.81 -4.87
C ASP A 130 10.17 14.21 -4.55
N HIS A 131 11.42 14.38 -4.09
CA HIS A 131 12.00 15.70 -4.29
C HIS A 131 12.12 16.08 -5.76
N MET A 132 12.94 15.49 -6.73
CA MET A 132 12.97 15.26 -8.28
C MET A 132 12.93 16.28 -9.56
N LEU A 133 12.19 16.43 -10.74
CA LEU A 133 10.87 16.54 -11.57
C LEU A 133 9.75 17.71 -11.66
N MET A 134 9.23 18.40 -10.64
CA MET A 134 8.24 19.44 -10.31
C MET A 134 8.87 20.82 -10.32
N GLU A 135 10.12 21.00 -9.85
CA GLU A 135 10.88 22.13 -10.38
C GLU A 135 11.15 21.86 -11.88
N ILE A 136 11.16 20.61 -12.39
CA ILE A 136 11.11 20.37 -13.86
C ILE A 136 9.69 20.56 -14.43
N GLU A 137 8.62 20.23 -13.72
CA GLU A 137 7.23 20.26 -14.20
C GLU A 137 6.73 21.70 -14.20
N GLU A 138 6.99 22.44 -13.12
CA GLU A 138 6.63 23.84 -12.93
C GLU A 138 7.56 24.79 -13.70
N ALA A 139 8.86 24.47 -13.86
CA ALA A 139 9.77 25.33 -14.64
C ALA A 139 9.92 24.96 -16.12
N HIS A 140 9.65 23.71 -16.52
CA HIS A 140 9.70 23.27 -17.93
C HIS A 140 8.34 22.75 -18.41
N PHE A 141 7.89 21.56 -17.99
CA PHE A 141 6.80 20.85 -18.70
C PHE A 141 5.47 21.60 -18.73
N TYR A 142 5.15 22.38 -17.70
CA TYR A 142 3.97 23.27 -17.67
C TYR A 142 4.04 24.30 -18.80
N GLY A 143 5.19 24.96 -18.97
CA GLY A 143 5.40 25.96 -20.01
C GLY A 143 5.48 25.36 -21.41
N ASP A 144 6.06 24.16 -21.53
CA ASP A 144 6.14 23.41 -22.78
C ASP A 144 4.76 22.93 -23.23
N LEU A 145 3.96 22.40 -22.29
CA LEU A 145 2.58 21.98 -22.51
C LEU A 145 1.66 23.16 -22.83
N ASP A 146 1.84 24.31 -22.16
CA ASP A 146 1.01 25.49 -22.43
C ASP A 146 1.28 26.09 -23.81
N ARG A 147 2.56 26.15 -24.24
CA ARG A 147 2.95 26.52 -25.61
C ARG A 147 2.36 25.54 -26.63
N LEU A 148 2.46 24.23 -26.37
CA LEU A 148 1.96 23.18 -27.24
C LEU A 148 0.44 23.22 -27.41
N LEU A 149 -0.31 23.27 -26.32
CA LEU A 149 -1.79 23.36 -26.35
C LEU A 149 -2.26 24.66 -27.01
N SER A 150 -1.64 25.79 -26.69
CA SER A 150 -2.03 27.09 -27.27
C SER A 150 -1.78 27.15 -28.78
N GLY A 151 -0.63 26.65 -29.25
CA GLY A 151 -0.32 26.59 -30.68
C GLY A 151 -1.19 25.60 -31.46
N LEU A 152 -1.52 24.44 -30.86
CA LEU A 152 -2.46 23.48 -31.46
C LEU A 152 -3.85 24.10 -31.59
N LEU A 153 -4.35 24.77 -30.54
CA LEU A 153 -5.62 25.49 -30.56
C LEU A 153 -5.65 26.57 -31.64
N GLU A 154 -4.58 27.35 -31.82
CA GLU A 154 -4.51 28.38 -32.86
C GLU A 154 -4.69 27.78 -34.26
N ILE A 155 -4.00 26.66 -34.56
CA ILE A 155 -4.09 26.00 -35.87
C ILE A 155 -5.45 25.33 -36.08
N VAL A 156 -5.97 24.64 -35.07
CA VAL A 156 -7.29 23.98 -35.16
C VAL A 156 -8.39 25.03 -35.34
N GLN A 157 -8.42 26.08 -34.52
CA GLN A 157 -9.47 27.09 -34.49
C GLN A 157 -9.43 28.05 -35.70
N TYR A 158 -8.24 28.51 -36.11
CA TYR A 158 -8.11 29.58 -37.12
C TYR A 158 -7.63 29.11 -38.50
N GLN A 159 -7.05 27.91 -38.63
CA GLN A 159 -6.55 27.39 -39.92
C GLN A 159 -7.34 26.18 -40.43
N GLN A 160 -7.64 25.20 -39.58
CA GLN A 160 -8.38 23.99 -39.99
C GLN A 160 -9.90 24.20 -39.97
N TYR A 161 -10.47 24.65 -38.85
CA TYR A 161 -11.92 24.78 -38.69
C TYR A 161 -12.60 25.66 -39.76
N PRO A 162 -12.07 26.83 -40.14
CA PRO A 162 -12.68 27.66 -41.19
C PRO A 162 -12.57 27.06 -42.61
N ALA A 163 -11.76 26.02 -42.80
CA ALA A 163 -11.57 25.34 -44.08
C ALA A 163 -12.49 24.12 -44.28
N VAL A 164 -13.36 23.81 -43.31
CA VAL A 164 -14.21 22.60 -43.34
C VAL A 164 -15.69 22.91 -43.53
N ASN A 165 -16.21 22.43 -44.66
CA ASN A 165 -17.59 22.64 -45.10
C ASN A 165 -18.52 21.46 -44.80
N GLU A 166 -18.00 20.22 -44.86
CA GLU A 166 -18.74 18.97 -44.66
C GLU A 166 -18.95 18.62 -43.18
N ASP A 167 -20.15 18.17 -42.82
CA ASP A 167 -20.56 17.98 -41.42
C ASP A 167 -19.78 16.88 -40.68
N SER A 168 -19.44 15.77 -41.33
CA SER A 168 -18.67 14.67 -40.71
C SER A 168 -17.22 15.04 -40.40
N THR A 169 -16.62 15.94 -41.17
CA THR A 169 -15.28 16.48 -40.88
C THR A 169 -15.38 17.64 -39.89
N ARG A 170 -16.49 18.38 -39.87
CA ARG A 170 -16.77 19.42 -38.88
C ARG A 170 -16.91 18.83 -37.47
N ALA A 171 -17.64 17.72 -37.32
CA ALA A 171 -17.77 16.98 -36.06
C ALA A 171 -16.41 16.48 -35.55
N ALA A 172 -15.59 15.88 -36.43
CA ALA A 172 -14.25 15.42 -36.06
C ALA A 172 -13.30 16.58 -35.66
N ILE A 173 -13.38 17.74 -36.31
CA ILE A 173 -12.66 18.94 -35.83
C ILE A 173 -13.21 19.43 -34.50
N HIS A 174 -14.54 19.46 -34.30
CA HIS A 174 -15.13 19.85 -33.02
C HIS A 174 -14.66 18.96 -31.87
N GLN A 175 -14.61 17.64 -32.05
CA GLN A 175 -14.10 16.71 -31.03
C GLN A 175 -12.62 16.97 -30.70
N ALA A 176 -11.76 17.14 -31.72
CA ALA A 176 -10.35 17.44 -31.52
C ALA A 176 -10.11 18.83 -30.87
N MET A 177 -10.93 19.82 -31.21
CA MET A 177 -10.88 21.17 -30.68
C MET A 177 -11.36 21.23 -29.22
N ASP A 178 -12.48 20.58 -28.90
CA ASP A 178 -13.01 20.50 -27.55
C ASP A 178 -12.05 19.72 -26.63
N TYR A 179 -11.43 18.65 -27.11
CA TYR A 179 -10.37 17.92 -26.39
C TYR A 179 -9.20 18.83 -25.98
N LEU A 180 -8.72 19.68 -26.88
CA LEU A 180 -7.67 20.67 -26.58
C LEU A 180 -8.17 21.79 -25.66
N ILE A 181 -9.41 22.25 -25.83
CA ILE A 181 -10.02 23.28 -24.97
C ILE A 181 -10.13 22.77 -23.54
N VAL A 182 -10.52 21.51 -23.30
CA VAL A 182 -10.55 20.92 -21.96
C VAL A 182 -9.15 20.88 -21.35
N ALA A 183 -8.15 20.40 -22.09
CA ALA A 183 -6.77 20.35 -21.61
C ALA A 183 -6.25 21.74 -21.17
N LYS A 184 -6.48 22.77 -21.99
CA LYS A 184 -6.08 24.17 -21.69
C LYS A 184 -6.95 24.79 -20.59
N CYS A 185 -8.25 24.48 -20.49
CA CYS A 185 -9.15 24.87 -19.40
C CYS A 185 -8.80 24.24 -18.03
N MET A 186 -8.00 23.17 -18.02
CA MET A 186 -7.43 22.59 -16.79
C MET A 186 -6.06 23.18 -16.48
N LEU A 187 -5.20 23.39 -17.48
CA LEU A 187 -3.86 23.95 -17.31
C LEU A 187 -3.86 25.45 -16.95
N ASP A 188 -4.78 26.22 -17.53
CA ASP A 188 -4.85 27.67 -17.42
C ASP A 188 -6.25 28.12 -16.98
N SER A 189 -6.36 28.54 -15.71
CA SER A 189 -7.61 29.05 -15.14
C SER A 189 -8.03 30.44 -15.65
N THR A 190 -7.22 31.09 -16.48
CA THR A 190 -7.52 32.38 -17.14
C THR A 190 -7.92 32.22 -18.61
N PHE A 191 -7.80 31.01 -19.16
CA PHE A 191 -8.18 30.72 -20.54
C PHE A 191 -9.70 30.83 -20.75
N ASP A 192 -10.08 31.74 -21.65
CA ASP A 192 -11.46 31.97 -22.05
C ASP A 192 -11.64 31.54 -23.53
N PRO A 193 -12.11 30.30 -23.78
CA PRO A 193 -12.27 29.78 -25.14
C PRO A 193 -13.31 30.60 -25.92
N LYS A 194 -12.88 31.22 -27.02
CA LYS A 194 -13.70 32.16 -27.82
C LYS A 194 -14.74 31.46 -28.72
N ILE A 195 -15.31 30.34 -28.26
CA ILE A 195 -16.20 29.45 -29.00
C ILE A 195 -17.39 29.14 -28.11
N ASN A 196 -18.60 29.54 -28.51
CA ASN A 196 -19.79 29.36 -27.67
C ASN A 196 -20.42 27.97 -27.91
N GLY A 197 -20.56 27.19 -26.84
CA GLY A 197 -21.50 26.05 -26.79
C GLY A 197 -20.96 24.68 -27.20
N GLY A 198 -19.65 24.42 -27.09
CA GLY A 198 -19.08 23.08 -27.29
C GLY A 198 -19.33 22.12 -26.11
N SER A 199 -19.13 20.81 -26.36
CA SER A 199 -19.15 19.73 -25.36
C SER A 199 -18.06 19.90 -24.29
N TYR A 200 -17.01 20.68 -24.56
CA TYR A 200 -16.00 21.04 -23.55
C TYR A 200 -16.61 21.68 -22.28
N ILE A 201 -17.78 22.33 -22.36
CA ILE A 201 -18.41 23.03 -21.22
C ILE A 201 -18.91 22.03 -20.16
N PRO A 202 -19.80 21.06 -20.47
CA PRO A 202 -20.17 20.01 -19.52
C PRO A 202 -18.98 19.12 -19.16
N GLU A 203 -18.05 18.84 -20.07
CA GLU A 203 -16.83 18.04 -19.78
C GLU A 203 -15.97 18.70 -18.68
N CYS A 204 -15.64 19.99 -18.83
CA CYS A 204 -14.94 20.77 -17.80
C CYS A 204 -15.74 20.84 -16.49
N SER A 205 -17.07 20.70 -16.53
CA SER A 205 -17.92 20.72 -15.34
C SER A 205 -17.87 19.37 -14.61
N LEU A 206 -17.88 18.25 -15.33
CA LEU A 206 -17.69 16.91 -14.77
C LEU A 206 -16.32 16.79 -14.10
N ILE A 207 -15.24 17.13 -14.83
CA ILE A 207 -13.85 17.13 -14.32
C ILE A 207 -13.68 17.99 -13.06
N ARG A 208 -14.31 19.16 -12.99
CA ARG A 208 -14.25 20.04 -11.79
C ARG A 208 -15.15 19.58 -10.64
N SER A 209 -16.04 18.61 -10.88
CA SER A 209 -17.00 18.12 -9.88
C SER A 209 -16.62 16.78 -9.25
N HIS A 210 -15.74 16.01 -9.89
CA HIS A 210 -15.25 14.71 -9.42
C HIS A 210 -16.34 13.65 -9.13
N ASN A 211 -17.52 13.77 -9.75
CA ASN A 211 -18.71 12.96 -9.46
C ASN A 211 -18.67 11.55 -10.09
N GLY A 212 -17.73 10.69 -9.68
CA GLY A 212 -17.74 9.26 -10.01
C GLY A 212 -17.56 8.94 -11.50
N PRO A 213 -17.90 7.71 -11.92
CA PRO A 213 -18.01 7.34 -13.33
C PRO A 213 -19.20 8.02 -14.01
N ALA A 214 -18.99 8.61 -15.19
CA ALA A 214 -20.05 9.10 -16.06
C ALA A 214 -19.63 9.12 -17.55
N ALA A 215 -20.61 9.19 -18.47
CA ALA A 215 -20.32 9.23 -19.90
C ALA A 215 -19.78 10.60 -20.34
N SER A 216 -18.67 10.62 -21.10
CA SER A 216 -18.03 11.84 -21.58
C SER A 216 -18.91 12.59 -22.63
N PRO A 217 -19.15 13.90 -22.46
CA PRO A 217 -19.75 14.75 -23.48
C PRO A 217 -18.99 14.84 -24.81
N ILE A 218 -17.69 14.52 -24.84
CA ILE A 218 -16.83 14.56 -26.05
C ILE A 218 -16.63 13.16 -26.67
N PHE A 219 -16.54 12.12 -25.84
CA PHE A 219 -16.16 10.76 -26.27
C PHE A 219 -17.23 9.67 -26.03
N HIS A 220 -18.29 9.98 -25.29
CA HIS A 220 -19.51 9.17 -25.11
C HIS A 220 -19.38 7.79 -24.44
N TYR A 221 -18.16 7.27 -24.27
CA TYR A 221 -17.85 6.20 -23.32
C TYR A 221 -17.73 6.73 -21.88
N GLU A 222 -17.59 5.82 -20.91
CA GLU A 222 -17.54 6.15 -19.48
C GLU A 222 -16.12 6.53 -19.03
N GLU A 223 -16.01 7.56 -18.19
CA GLU A 223 -14.76 7.99 -17.56
C GLU A 223 -14.96 8.19 -16.04
N ASP A 224 -13.96 7.81 -15.26
CA ASP A 224 -13.93 8.00 -13.80
C ASP A 224 -13.45 9.41 -13.46
N TYR A 225 -14.38 10.32 -13.19
CA TYR A 225 -14.06 11.70 -12.85
C TYR A 225 -13.41 11.86 -11.46
N THR A 226 -13.38 10.80 -10.62
CA THR A 226 -12.61 10.82 -9.36
C THR A 226 -11.09 10.85 -9.61
N GLN A 227 -10.63 10.41 -10.79
CA GLN A 227 -9.19 10.45 -11.15
C GLN A 227 -8.61 11.87 -11.17
N TYR A 228 -9.45 12.88 -11.39
CA TYR A 228 -9.06 14.29 -11.48
C TYR A 228 -8.97 14.99 -10.11
N ILE A 229 -9.23 14.24 -9.02
CA ILE A 229 -8.91 14.65 -7.64
C ILE A 229 -7.39 14.73 -7.52
N VAL A 230 -6.91 15.94 -7.22
CA VAL A 230 -5.50 16.26 -7.06
C VAL A 230 -4.99 15.62 -5.76
N ARG A 231 -3.90 14.85 -5.85
CA ARG A 231 -3.31 14.06 -4.76
C ARG A 231 -1.80 13.86 -4.99
N GLY A 232 -1.10 13.37 -3.96
CA GLY A 232 0.37 13.50 -3.89
C GLY A 232 0.81 14.96 -3.87
N HIS A 233 2.07 15.24 -4.20
CA HIS A 233 2.62 16.61 -4.20
C HIS A 233 1.93 17.60 -5.14
N TYR A 234 1.05 17.17 -6.04
CA TYR A 234 0.29 18.07 -6.90
C TYR A 234 -0.61 19.05 -6.11
N THR A 235 -0.86 18.79 -4.82
CA THR A 235 -1.51 19.74 -3.90
C THR A 235 -0.60 20.93 -3.53
N ARG A 236 0.74 20.78 -3.61
CA ARG A 236 1.74 21.76 -3.12
C ARG A 236 1.70 23.10 -3.88
N SER A 237 1.32 23.12 -5.16
CA SER A 237 1.22 24.35 -5.97
C SER A 237 -0.01 24.35 -6.88
N SER A 238 -0.58 25.54 -7.10
CA SER A 238 -1.67 25.73 -8.05
C SER A 238 -1.28 25.40 -9.50
N ALA A 239 0.00 25.54 -9.87
CA ALA A 239 0.47 25.18 -11.21
C ALA A 239 0.49 23.65 -11.37
N LEU A 240 1.05 22.93 -10.39
CA LEU A 240 1.05 21.47 -10.30
C LEU A 240 -0.39 20.91 -10.31
N SER A 241 -1.28 21.47 -9.48
CA SER A 241 -2.71 21.09 -9.44
C SER A 241 -3.44 21.26 -10.79
N ARG A 242 -3.01 22.21 -11.63
CA ARG A 242 -3.55 22.45 -12.97
C ARG A 242 -2.90 21.54 -14.02
N TYR A 243 -1.58 21.35 -13.93
CA TYR A 243 -0.83 20.42 -14.76
C TYR A 243 -1.34 18.99 -14.61
N PHE A 244 -1.50 18.51 -13.38
CA PHE A 244 -2.10 17.21 -13.07
C PHE A 244 -3.41 16.99 -13.83
N ARG A 245 -4.39 17.89 -13.68
CA ARG A 245 -5.69 17.75 -14.34
C ARG A 245 -5.61 17.81 -15.86
N SER A 246 -4.67 18.56 -16.42
CA SER A 246 -4.42 18.61 -17.87
C SER A 246 -3.77 17.31 -18.37
N MET A 247 -2.76 16.78 -17.68
CA MET A 247 -2.07 15.54 -18.04
C MET A 247 -2.93 14.30 -17.81
N MET A 248 -3.76 14.26 -16.75
CA MET A 248 -4.74 13.19 -16.56
C MET A 248 -5.71 13.12 -17.74
N TRP A 249 -6.21 14.27 -18.22
CA TRP A 249 -7.07 14.33 -19.41
C TRP A 249 -6.33 13.87 -20.67
N LEU A 250 -5.12 14.40 -20.93
CA LEU A 250 -4.33 14.08 -22.13
C LEU A 250 -3.77 12.64 -22.15
N GLY A 251 -3.60 12.04 -20.97
CA GLY A 251 -3.07 10.69 -20.78
C GLY A 251 -4.12 9.59 -20.66
N ARG A 252 -5.37 9.92 -20.28
CA ARG A 252 -6.47 8.94 -20.20
C ARG A 252 -7.33 8.87 -21.45
N LEU A 253 -7.71 10.01 -22.02
CA LEU A 253 -8.75 10.02 -23.04
C LEU A 253 -8.26 9.41 -24.36
N THR A 254 -9.01 8.43 -24.82
CA THR A 254 -8.72 7.49 -25.89
C THR A 254 -9.50 7.85 -27.17
N PHE A 255 -8.81 8.13 -28.27
CA PHE A 255 -9.42 8.20 -29.60
C PHE A 255 -9.46 6.78 -30.21
N SER A 256 -10.60 6.08 -30.12
CA SER A 256 -10.69 4.65 -30.48
C SER A 256 -10.26 4.35 -31.92
N CYS A 257 -9.64 3.17 -32.10
CA CYS A 257 -9.31 2.57 -33.38
C CYS A 257 -9.55 1.04 -33.36
N GLU A 258 -10.48 0.57 -32.51
CA GLU A 258 -10.73 -0.85 -32.23
C GLU A 258 -11.20 -1.65 -33.44
N SER A 259 -11.95 -1.04 -34.36
CA SER A 259 -12.46 -1.69 -35.56
C SER A 259 -12.53 -0.74 -36.76
N VAL A 260 -12.12 -1.23 -37.93
CA VAL A 260 -12.32 -0.57 -39.22
C VAL A 260 -13.80 -0.30 -39.54
N GLN A 261 -14.71 -1.11 -38.99
CA GLN A 261 -16.15 -1.11 -39.31
C GLN A 261 -17.01 -0.36 -38.29
N ASP A 262 -16.48 -0.08 -37.09
CA ASP A 262 -17.17 0.70 -36.05
C ASP A 262 -17.22 2.19 -36.41
N PRO A 263 -18.42 2.82 -36.50
CA PRO A 263 -18.54 4.25 -36.75
C PRO A 263 -17.81 5.13 -35.72
N PHE A 264 -17.77 4.73 -34.45
CA PHE A 264 -17.13 5.52 -33.39
C PHE A 264 -15.61 5.54 -33.55
N SER A 265 -14.98 4.38 -33.75
CA SER A 265 -13.56 4.23 -34.11
C SER A 265 -13.20 5.04 -35.36
N ARG A 266 -14.06 5.04 -36.40
CA ARG A 266 -13.84 5.83 -37.62
C ARG A 266 -13.89 7.33 -37.38
N GLU A 267 -14.81 7.81 -36.54
CA GLU A 267 -14.91 9.23 -36.20
C GLU A 267 -13.76 9.68 -35.29
N ALA A 268 -13.50 8.97 -34.20
CA ALA A 268 -12.40 9.27 -33.28
C ALA A 268 -11.02 9.21 -33.97
N THR A 269 -10.79 8.24 -34.85
CA THR A 269 -9.56 8.20 -35.66
C THR A 269 -9.49 9.37 -36.65
N ARG A 270 -10.60 9.82 -37.24
CA ARG A 270 -10.61 11.05 -38.08
C ARG A 270 -10.23 12.29 -37.26
N SER A 271 -10.74 12.42 -36.03
CA SER A 271 -10.38 13.49 -35.09
C SER A 271 -8.90 13.46 -34.71
N ALA A 272 -8.35 12.28 -34.41
CA ALA A 272 -6.92 12.12 -34.11
C ALA A 272 -6.02 12.47 -35.31
N LEU A 273 -6.41 12.09 -36.53
CA LEU A 273 -5.70 12.45 -37.76
C LEU A 273 -5.71 13.97 -38.02
N LEU A 274 -6.83 14.64 -37.75
CA LEU A 274 -6.94 16.12 -37.83
C LEU A 274 -6.05 16.82 -36.80
N LEU A 275 -6.07 16.35 -35.55
CA LEU A 275 -5.18 16.81 -34.47
C LEU A 275 -3.70 16.66 -34.84
N LEU A 276 -3.31 15.51 -35.39
CA LEU A 276 -1.92 15.26 -35.81
C LEU A 276 -1.52 16.06 -37.06
N GLN A 277 -2.46 16.43 -37.93
CA GLN A 277 -2.17 17.40 -38.99
C GLN A 277 -1.90 18.80 -38.42
N ALA A 278 -2.65 19.23 -37.39
CA ALA A 278 -2.35 20.48 -36.69
C ALA A 278 -0.96 20.43 -36.01
N PHE A 279 -0.64 19.29 -35.38
CA PHE A 279 0.66 19.04 -34.76
C PHE A 279 1.83 19.11 -35.75
N GLN A 280 1.73 18.49 -36.94
CA GLN A 280 2.77 18.59 -37.96
C GLN A 280 2.91 20.01 -38.57
N ARG A 281 1.85 20.82 -38.54
CA ARG A 281 1.90 22.24 -38.96
C ARG A 281 2.56 23.14 -37.92
N LEU A 282 2.45 22.78 -36.64
CA LEU A 282 2.86 23.64 -35.55
C LEU A 282 4.38 23.77 -35.49
N GLN A 283 4.84 25.02 -35.40
CA GLN A 283 6.21 25.39 -35.10
C GLN A 283 6.21 26.19 -33.79
N ILE A 284 7.04 25.80 -32.83
CA ILE A 284 7.23 26.49 -31.55
C ILE A 284 8.68 26.98 -31.54
N ASP A 285 8.86 28.30 -31.43
CA ASP A 285 10.18 28.96 -31.44
C ASP A 285 11.09 28.58 -32.63
N GLY A 286 10.46 28.21 -33.76
CA GLY A 286 11.14 27.80 -35.00
C GLY A 286 11.52 26.32 -35.08
N GLN A 287 11.12 25.49 -34.11
CA GLN A 287 11.23 24.03 -34.14
C GLN A 287 9.85 23.36 -34.37
N PRO A 288 9.80 22.14 -34.92
CA PRO A 288 8.55 21.37 -34.98
C PRO A 288 7.96 21.10 -33.59
N ALA A 289 6.64 21.06 -33.47
CA ALA A 289 5.97 20.73 -32.20
C ALA A 289 6.35 19.36 -31.62
N LEU A 290 6.90 18.45 -32.44
CA LEU A 290 7.51 17.21 -31.96
C LEU A 290 8.62 17.47 -30.94
N THR A 291 9.42 18.53 -31.09
CA THR A 291 10.47 18.90 -30.13
C THR A 291 9.89 19.19 -28.75
N ALA A 292 8.92 20.10 -28.64
CA ALA A 292 8.28 20.44 -27.37
C ALA A 292 7.49 19.27 -26.74
N TRP A 293 6.95 18.36 -27.56
CA TRP A 293 6.32 17.14 -27.04
C TRP A 293 7.36 16.14 -26.52
N ASP A 294 8.48 15.96 -27.23
CA ASP A 294 9.57 15.04 -26.87
C ASP A 294 10.36 15.54 -25.64
N GLU A 295 10.46 16.87 -25.46
CA GLU A 295 11.00 17.54 -24.26
C GLU A 295 10.17 17.23 -22.99
N ILE A 296 8.88 16.92 -23.10
CA ILE A 296 8.03 16.41 -22.00
C ILE A 296 8.08 14.87 -21.93
N TYR A 297 8.02 14.21 -23.09
CA TYR A 297 7.84 12.77 -23.20
C TYR A 297 9.11 11.97 -22.83
N GLN A 298 10.29 12.32 -23.36
CA GLN A 298 11.52 11.55 -23.11
C GLN A 298 11.98 11.57 -21.65
N PRO A 299 11.89 12.69 -20.91
CA PRO A 299 12.16 12.68 -19.48
C PRO A 299 11.18 11.78 -18.73
N THR A 300 9.87 11.99 -18.88
CA THR A 300 8.87 11.14 -18.18
C THR A 300 9.00 9.65 -18.54
N VAL A 301 9.49 9.33 -19.74
CA VAL A 301 9.87 7.97 -20.15
C VAL A 301 11.15 7.44 -19.49
N PHE A 302 12.17 8.27 -19.29
CA PHE A 302 13.38 7.93 -18.51
C PHE A 302 13.04 7.60 -17.04
N PHE A 303 12.17 8.42 -16.45
CA PHE A 303 11.81 8.35 -15.03
C PHE A 303 10.83 7.20 -14.73
N VAL A 304 9.69 7.14 -15.42
CA VAL A 304 8.62 6.17 -15.16
C VAL A 304 8.70 4.97 -16.09
N GLY A 305 8.78 5.24 -17.39
CA GLY A 305 8.78 4.22 -18.44
C GLY A 305 7.98 4.64 -19.67
N LYS A 306 8.02 3.79 -20.69
CA LYS A 306 7.27 4.00 -21.93
C LYS A 306 5.78 3.77 -21.69
N SER A 307 4.94 4.54 -22.39
CA SER A 307 3.56 4.15 -22.59
C SER A 307 3.50 2.99 -23.59
N ASP A 308 2.65 2.02 -23.30
CA ASP A 308 2.22 0.96 -24.21
C ASP A 308 1.04 1.41 -25.10
N ASP A 309 0.50 2.60 -24.88
CA ASP A 309 -0.52 3.21 -25.73
C ASP A 309 -0.01 3.55 -27.13
N ILE A 310 -0.94 3.43 -28.08
CA ILE A 310 -0.82 4.01 -29.40
C ILE A 310 -0.72 5.53 -29.25
N ASN A 311 0.45 6.08 -29.58
CA ASN A 311 0.78 7.50 -29.41
C ASN A 311 1.43 8.08 -30.68
N LEU A 312 1.90 9.32 -30.62
CA LEU A 312 2.49 10.06 -31.75
C LEU A 312 3.59 9.28 -32.47
N LEU A 313 4.46 8.60 -31.73
CA LEU A 313 5.58 7.80 -32.27
C LEU A 313 5.09 6.58 -33.09
N THR A 314 3.85 6.15 -32.89
CA THR A 314 3.22 5.06 -33.65
C THR A 314 2.33 5.57 -34.79
N TYR A 315 1.60 6.67 -34.59
CA TYR A 315 0.68 7.21 -35.59
C TYR A 315 1.39 8.00 -36.70
N LEU A 316 2.42 8.80 -36.39
CA LEU A 316 3.10 9.62 -37.41
C LEU A 316 3.73 8.78 -38.54
N PRO A 317 4.43 7.63 -38.28
CA PRO A 317 4.92 6.76 -39.35
C PRO A 317 3.81 6.06 -40.15
N LEU A 318 2.64 5.80 -39.55
CA LEU A 318 1.50 5.23 -40.28
C LEU A 318 0.77 6.27 -41.14
N ILE A 319 0.75 7.53 -40.68
CA ILE A 319 0.23 8.68 -41.44
C ILE A 319 1.06 8.87 -42.72
N GLU A 320 2.38 8.89 -42.58
CA GLU A 320 3.31 9.00 -43.72
C GLU A 320 3.08 7.89 -44.76
N GLN A 321 2.90 6.65 -44.31
CA GLN A 321 2.65 5.48 -45.18
C GLN A 321 1.31 5.47 -45.91
N VAL A 322 0.31 6.23 -45.46
CA VAL A 322 -1.06 6.24 -46.03
C VAL A 322 -1.38 7.54 -46.74
N TYR A 323 -1.02 8.66 -46.15
CA TYR A 323 -1.35 10.00 -46.61
C TYR A 323 -0.17 10.77 -47.22
N GLY A 324 1.06 10.27 -47.06
CA GLY A 324 2.30 10.82 -47.61
C GLY A 324 3.04 11.78 -46.67
N GLU A 325 4.34 11.98 -46.94
CA GLU A 325 5.22 12.92 -46.21
C GLU A 325 4.65 14.36 -46.17
N ASP A 326 3.89 14.77 -47.19
CA ASP A 326 3.28 16.11 -47.27
C ASP A 326 1.91 16.21 -46.56
N PHE A 327 1.56 15.29 -45.65
CA PHE A 327 0.30 15.26 -44.90
C PHE A 327 -0.08 16.61 -44.26
N ALA A 328 0.89 17.31 -43.67
CA ALA A 328 0.71 18.66 -43.11
C ALA A 328 0.15 19.67 -44.13
N ALA A 329 0.57 19.58 -45.41
CA ALA A 329 0.16 20.50 -46.46
C ALA A 329 -1.20 20.14 -47.12
N LYS A 330 -1.77 18.97 -46.82
CA LYS A 330 -3.02 18.50 -47.43
C LYS A 330 -4.23 19.33 -46.98
N SER A 331 -5.19 19.52 -47.89
CA SER A 331 -6.47 20.14 -47.55
C SER A 331 -7.37 19.18 -46.73
N ALA A 332 -8.33 19.74 -46.00
CA ALA A 332 -9.21 18.95 -45.13
C ALA A 332 -10.15 17.99 -45.90
N ALA A 333 -10.25 18.11 -47.22
CA ALA A 333 -10.98 17.15 -48.05
C ALA A 333 -10.38 15.73 -48.01
N LEU A 334 -9.13 15.57 -47.60
CA LEU A 334 -8.47 14.27 -47.44
C LEU A 334 -9.13 13.40 -46.36
N PHE A 335 -9.72 14.01 -45.33
CA PHE A 335 -10.38 13.30 -44.22
C PHE A 335 -11.76 12.74 -44.57
N LEU A 336 -12.24 13.02 -45.79
CA LEU A 336 -13.44 12.43 -46.40
C LEU A 336 -13.12 11.19 -47.24
N ASP A 337 -11.84 10.87 -47.48
CA ASP A 337 -11.46 9.66 -48.22
C ASP A 337 -11.58 8.43 -47.30
N GLU A 338 -12.77 7.84 -47.31
CA GLU A 338 -13.07 6.61 -46.57
C GLU A 338 -12.20 5.42 -47.02
N THR A 339 -11.53 5.47 -48.17
CA THR A 339 -10.54 4.47 -48.62
C THR A 339 -9.25 4.62 -47.82
N LEU A 340 -8.73 5.85 -47.71
CA LEU A 340 -7.51 6.14 -46.95
C LEU A 340 -7.74 5.95 -45.45
N LEU A 341 -8.89 6.39 -44.92
CA LEU A 341 -9.26 6.13 -43.52
C LEU A 341 -9.36 4.63 -43.21
N THR A 342 -9.91 3.83 -44.14
CA THR A 342 -9.94 2.37 -44.02
C THR A 342 -8.53 1.76 -44.08
N GLY A 343 -7.68 2.21 -45.01
CA GLY A 343 -6.30 1.75 -45.10
C GLY A 343 -5.42 2.14 -43.90
N PHE A 344 -5.74 3.26 -43.24
CA PHE A 344 -5.13 3.66 -41.98
C PHE A 344 -5.59 2.77 -40.82
N LEU A 345 -6.89 2.56 -40.65
CA LEU A 345 -7.43 1.68 -39.60
C LEU A 345 -6.96 0.21 -39.77
N GLN A 346 -6.82 -0.28 -41.00
CA GLN A 346 -6.21 -1.60 -41.27
C GLN A 346 -4.73 -1.69 -40.87
N LYS A 347 -4.03 -0.55 -40.74
CA LYS A 347 -2.67 -0.47 -40.19
C LYS A 347 -2.66 -0.30 -38.67
N THR A 348 -3.71 0.27 -38.06
CA THR A 348 -3.85 0.29 -36.60
C THR A 348 -4.29 -1.08 -36.07
N GLU A 349 -5.06 -1.87 -36.83
CA GLU A 349 -5.46 -3.25 -36.48
C GLU A 349 -4.28 -4.14 -36.05
N VAL A 350 -3.10 -4.01 -36.68
CA VAL A 350 -1.89 -4.81 -36.36
C VAL A 350 -1.06 -4.29 -35.17
N LEU A 351 -1.36 -3.11 -34.62
CA LEU A 351 -0.74 -2.63 -33.38
C LEU A 351 -1.30 -3.41 -32.18
N PRO A 352 -0.55 -3.55 -31.06
CA PRO A 352 -1.12 -4.09 -29.82
C PRO A 352 -2.22 -3.17 -29.28
N ALA A 353 -3.08 -3.73 -28.43
CA ALA A 353 -3.84 -2.95 -27.44
C ALA A 353 -2.95 -2.68 -26.22
N ALA A 354 -3.33 -1.75 -25.35
CA ALA A 354 -2.64 -1.58 -24.07
C ALA A 354 -2.70 -2.88 -23.25
N ALA A 355 -1.64 -3.18 -22.52
CA ALA A 355 -1.53 -4.37 -21.66
C ALA A 355 -2.32 -4.21 -20.36
N ILE A 356 -2.61 -2.96 -19.95
CA ILE A 356 -3.47 -2.59 -18.83
C ILE A 356 -4.63 -1.76 -19.40
N GLN A 357 -5.86 -2.03 -18.94
CA GLN A 357 -7.08 -1.50 -19.55
C GLN A 357 -7.88 -0.62 -18.58
N TYR A 358 -8.46 0.48 -19.07
CA TYR A 358 -9.31 1.34 -18.24
C TYR A 358 -10.76 0.87 -18.31
N PRO A 359 -11.41 0.56 -17.16
CA PRO A 359 -12.83 0.28 -17.11
C PRO A 359 -13.65 1.37 -17.80
N GLY A 360 -14.66 0.97 -18.58
CA GLY A 360 -15.56 1.89 -19.27
C GLY A 360 -15.04 2.48 -20.59
N GLN A 361 -13.74 2.37 -20.90
CA GLN A 361 -13.12 2.96 -22.10
C GLN A 361 -12.85 1.95 -23.24
N PRO A 362 -12.66 2.43 -24.48
CA PRO A 362 -12.14 1.65 -25.60
C PRO A 362 -10.81 0.96 -25.29
N ALA A 363 -10.68 -0.32 -25.64
CA ALA A 363 -9.50 -1.11 -25.31
C ALA A 363 -8.25 -0.75 -26.15
N LYS A 364 -8.44 0.00 -27.24
CA LYS A 364 -7.38 0.32 -28.21
C LYS A 364 -7.67 1.62 -28.96
N GLY A 365 -6.85 2.64 -28.73
CA GLY A 365 -6.97 3.92 -29.42
C GLY A 365 -5.76 4.82 -29.19
N PHE A 366 -5.73 5.92 -29.93
CA PHE A 366 -4.67 6.92 -29.81
C PHE A 366 -4.82 7.76 -28.54
N ARG A 367 -3.72 7.98 -27.81
CA ARG A 367 -3.63 8.95 -26.70
C ARG A 367 -2.48 9.94 -26.93
N PHE A 368 -2.69 11.20 -26.57
CA PHE A 368 -1.71 12.27 -26.82
C PHE A 368 -0.53 12.25 -25.82
N MET A 369 -0.80 11.90 -24.56
CA MET A 369 0.19 11.75 -23.49
C MET A 369 -0.03 10.45 -22.67
N GLY A 370 -0.47 9.36 -23.34
CA GLY A 370 -0.92 8.09 -22.74
C GLY A 370 -0.15 7.63 -21.50
N GLN A 371 -0.85 7.17 -20.44
CA GLN A 371 -0.20 6.82 -19.17
C GLN A 371 0.87 5.72 -19.36
N ARG A 372 1.82 5.62 -18.42
CA ARG A 372 3.02 4.78 -18.61
C ARG A 372 2.79 3.35 -18.12
N PHE A 373 3.32 2.37 -18.86
CA PHE A 373 3.32 0.98 -18.44
C PHE A 373 4.31 0.78 -17.29
N ILE A 374 3.81 0.33 -16.14
CA ILE A 374 4.63 -0.09 -14.99
C ILE A 374 4.40 -1.58 -14.69
N PRO A 375 5.46 -2.41 -14.54
CA PRO A 375 5.33 -3.88 -14.57
C PRO A 375 4.57 -4.48 -13.38
N ASP A 376 4.41 -3.72 -12.31
CA ASP A 376 3.75 -4.11 -11.08
C ASP A 376 2.23 -3.87 -11.15
N SER A 377 1.75 -2.76 -11.73
CA SER A 377 0.33 -2.61 -12.11
C SER A 377 -0.12 -3.73 -13.04
N TYR A 378 0.76 -4.18 -13.94
CA TYR A 378 0.51 -5.34 -14.78
C TYR A 378 0.35 -6.63 -13.96
N VAL A 379 1.16 -6.84 -12.92
CA VAL A 379 0.99 -7.95 -11.97
C VAL A 379 -0.32 -7.82 -11.19
N LEU A 380 -0.64 -6.64 -10.64
CA LEU A 380 -1.87 -6.39 -9.87
C LEU A 380 -3.14 -6.64 -10.71
N ASP A 381 -3.16 -6.20 -11.96
CA ASP A 381 -4.24 -6.45 -12.93
C ASP A 381 -4.37 -7.95 -13.27
N HIS A 382 -3.25 -8.64 -13.52
CA HIS A 382 -3.26 -10.04 -13.94
C HIS A 382 -3.51 -11.06 -12.79
N VAL A 383 -3.60 -10.61 -11.53
CA VAL A 383 -4.01 -11.44 -10.38
C VAL A 383 -5.47 -11.22 -9.92
N VAL A 384 -6.25 -10.39 -10.62
CA VAL A 384 -7.68 -10.15 -10.35
C VAL A 384 -8.56 -10.54 -11.53
N TYR A 385 -9.88 -10.33 -11.42
CA TYR A 385 -10.83 -10.49 -12.51
C TYR A 385 -10.42 -9.62 -13.72
N PRO A 386 -10.43 -10.15 -14.96
CA PRO A 386 -11.03 -11.42 -15.39
C PRO A 386 -10.13 -12.66 -15.25
N TYR A 387 -8.83 -12.50 -14.97
CA TYR A 387 -7.86 -13.60 -14.92
C TYR A 387 -8.08 -14.52 -13.72
N VAL A 388 -8.44 -13.95 -12.57
CA VAL A 388 -8.80 -14.65 -11.33
C VAL A 388 -10.24 -14.31 -10.97
N ALA A 389 -11.19 -15.10 -11.48
CA ALA A 389 -12.62 -14.80 -11.44
C ALA A 389 -13.27 -14.73 -10.04
N THR A 390 -12.52 -15.04 -8.99
CA THR A 390 -12.90 -15.03 -7.57
C THR A 390 -12.40 -13.81 -6.80
N ARG A 391 -11.61 -12.93 -7.43
CA ARG A 391 -10.83 -11.86 -6.77
C ARG A 391 -10.89 -10.56 -7.57
N THR A 392 -11.40 -9.48 -6.99
CA THR A 392 -11.44 -8.13 -7.62
C THR A 392 -10.36 -7.19 -7.10
N MET A 393 -9.76 -7.50 -5.94
CA MET A 393 -8.78 -6.67 -5.23
C MET A 393 -7.44 -7.42 -5.04
N PRO A 394 -6.29 -6.81 -5.40
CA PRO A 394 -4.95 -7.37 -5.20
C PRO A 394 -4.42 -7.03 -3.78
N THR A 395 -3.14 -7.30 -3.51
CA THR A 395 -2.35 -6.79 -2.35
C THR A 395 -0.89 -6.64 -2.79
N GLY A 396 -0.08 -5.80 -2.12
CA GLY A 396 1.35 -5.70 -2.39
C GLY A 396 2.12 -7.04 -2.30
N LEU A 397 1.57 -8.00 -1.54
CA LEU A 397 2.07 -9.38 -1.48
C LEU A 397 2.11 -10.09 -2.84
N ASP A 398 1.28 -9.71 -3.81
CA ASP A 398 1.30 -10.31 -5.16
C ASP A 398 2.58 -9.91 -5.93
N VAL A 399 2.96 -8.63 -5.90
CA VAL A 399 4.14 -8.13 -6.60
C VAL A 399 5.41 -8.72 -6.00
N MET A 400 5.50 -8.82 -4.67
CA MET A 400 6.64 -9.43 -4.00
C MET A 400 6.87 -10.89 -4.37
N GLN A 401 5.80 -11.67 -4.62
CA GLN A 401 5.94 -13.06 -5.08
C GLN A 401 6.53 -13.15 -6.49
N VAL A 402 6.19 -12.20 -7.37
CA VAL A 402 6.77 -12.11 -8.72
C VAL A 402 8.24 -11.64 -8.67
N LEU A 403 8.59 -10.81 -7.69
CA LEU A 403 9.99 -10.42 -7.39
C LEU A 403 10.80 -11.51 -6.64
N GLY A 404 10.19 -12.64 -6.28
CA GLY A 404 10.87 -13.82 -5.73
C GLY A 404 10.61 -14.14 -4.25
N SER A 405 9.70 -13.44 -3.58
CA SER A 405 9.38 -13.71 -2.17
C SER A 405 8.48 -14.94 -2.01
N GLU A 406 9.07 -16.06 -1.56
CA GLU A 406 8.31 -17.24 -1.10
C GLU A 406 7.45 -16.88 0.12
N ARG A 407 7.96 -16.03 1.01
CA ARG A 407 7.25 -15.63 2.24
C ARG A 407 6.00 -14.81 1.98
N ALA A 408 5.98 -13.99 0.92
CA ALA A 408 4.78 -13.25 0.53
C ALA A 408 3.63 -14.17 0.11
N PHE A 409 3.94 -15.34 -0.49
CA PHE A 409 2.92 -16.37 -0.74
C PHE A 409 2.39 -16.98 0.56
N GLU A 410 3.20 -17.16 1.59
CA GLU A 410 2.74 -17.72 2.87
C GLU A 410 1.78 -16.80 3.63
N LEU A 411 1.99 -15.48 3.53
CA LEU A 411 1.19 -14.44 4.20
C LEU A 411 -0.17 -14.18 3.53
N LEU A 412 -0.40 -14.68 2.31
CA LEU A 412 -1.68 -14.52 1.63
C LEU A 412 -2.83 -15.27 2.33
N PRO A 413 -4.09 -14.80 2.18
CA PRO A 413 -5.25 -15.47 2.74
C PRO A 413 -5.42 -16.90 2.20
N ASP A 414 -5.81 -17.82 3.06
CA ASP A 414 -6.09 -19.23 2.74
C ASP A 414 -7.08 -19.44 1.57
N LYS A 415 -7.91 -18.45 1.22
CA LYS A 415 -8.77 -18.54 0.02
C LYS A 415 -7.96 -18.42 -1.27
N ASP A 416 -7.06 -17.45 -1.34
CA ASP A 416 -6.31 -17.11 -2.56
C ASP A 416 -5.16 -18.11 -2.77
N ARG A 417 -4.48 -18.51 -1.69
CA ARG A 417 -3.45 -19.58 -1.69
C ARG A 417 -3.99 -20.95 -2.14
N ARG A 418 -5.31 -21.14 -2.19
CA ARG A 418 -5.99 -22.36 -2.65
C ARG A 418 -6.77 -22.18 -3.95
N ASP A 419 -6.79 -20.98 -4.53
CA ASP A 419 -7.47 -20.75 -5.80
C ASP A 419 -6.58 -21.17 -6.98
N ALA A 420 -7.06 -22.14 -7.76
CA ALA A 420 -6.32 -22.71 -8.89
C ALA A 420 -6.16 -21.74 -10.08
N HIS A 421 -6.98 -20.71 -10.19
CA HIS A 421 -6.82 -19.64 -11.17
C HIS A 421 -5.75 -18.65 -10.72
N TYR A 422 -5.75 -18.27 -9.43
CA TYR A 422 -4.69 -17.44 -8.85
C TYR A 422 -3.31 -18.11 -8.97
N LEU A 423 -3.18 -19.36 -8.53
CA LEU A 423 -1.93 -20.12 -8.61
C LEU A 423 -1.42 -20.23 -10.05
N LYS A 424 -2.30 -20.40 -11.03
CA LYS A 424 -1.94 -20.44 -12.45
C LYS A 424 -1.49 -19.06 -12.96
N ALA A 425 -2.13 -17.97 -12.55
CA ALA A 425 -1.77 -16.62 -12.95
C ALA A 425 -0.40 -16.22 -12.39
N ILE A 426 -0.18 -16.39 -11.08
CA ILE A 426 1.06 -15.98 -10.42
C ILE A 426 2.27 -16.80 -10.91
N ASP A 427 2.11 -18.10 -11.19
CA ASP A 427 3.20 -18.92 -11.74
C ASP A 427 3.48 -18.62 -13.23
N SER A 428 2.48 -18.17 -13.98
CA SER A 428 2.69 -17.65 -15.35
C SER A 428 3.53 -16.37 -15.33
N LEU A 429 3.19 -15.42 -14.45
CA LEU A 429 3.92 -14.15 -14.27
C LEU A 429 5.36 -14.39 -13.79
N LYS A 430 5.57 -15.25 -12.79
CA LYS A 430 6.92 -15.68 -12.35
C LYS A 430 7.74 -16.28 -13.49
N THR A 431 7.12 -17.13 -14.33
CA THR A 431 7.79 -17.78 -15.47
C THR A 431 8.19 -16.76 -16.55
N GLU A 432 7.34 -15.77 -16.83
CA GLU A 432 7.64 -14.70 -17.78
C GLU A 432 8.75 -13.77 -17.27
N PHE A 433 8.64 -13.30 -16.02
CA PHE A 433 9.61 -12.36 -15.44
C PHE A 433 10.99 -13.02 -15.29
N ALA A 434 11.06 -14.32 -14.98
CA ALA A 434 12.30 -15.10 -14.98
C ALA A 434 12.91 -15.31 -16.39
N ALA A 435 12.16 -15.06 -17.46
CA ALA A 435 12.65 -15.11 -18.84
C ALA A 435 13.17 -13.76 -19.37
N TYR A 436 13.01 -12.66 -18.63
CA TYR A 436 13.54 -11.36 -19.04
C TYR A 436 15.08 -11.34 -19.01
N PRO A 437 15.77 -10.96 -20.12
CA PRO A 437 17.22 -10.88 -20.15
C PRO A 437 17.74 -9.78 -19.21
N ALA A 438 18.92 -9.94 -18.63
CA ALA A 438 19.45 -9.06 -17.58
C ALA A 438 19.43 -7.55 -17.93
N GLY A 439 19.59 -7.17 -19.20
CA GLY A 439 19.49 -5.77 -19.65
C GLY A 439 18.08 -5.17 -19.56
N ALA A 440 17.02 -5.97 -19.62
CA ALA A 440 15.64 -5.50 -19.50
C ALA A 440 15.31 -5.00 -18.07
N TRP A 441 16.06 -5.45 -17.06
CA TRP A 441 15.96 -4.96 -15.68
C TRP A 441 16.66 -3.60 -15.48
N ALA A 442 17.63 -3.25 -16.33
CA ALA A 442 18.31 -1.97 -16.30
C ALA A 442 17.61 -0.87 -17.13
N GLN A 443 16.56 -1.21 -17.89
CA GLN A 443 16.10 -0.40 -19.02
C GLN A 443 15.56 0.99 -18.64
N ASN A 444 14.97 1.17 -17.45
CA ASN A 444 14.52 2.46 -16.92
C ASN A 444 14.66 2.49 -15.39
N LEU A 445 14.46 3.65 -14.74
CA LEU A 445 14.57 3.72 -13.27
C LEU A 445 13.60 2.76 -12.56
N TYR A 446 12.34 2.67 -13.04
CA TYR A 446 11.32 1.83 -12.44
C TYR A 446 11.73 0.35 -12.35
N ARG A 447 12.18 -0.24 -13.46
CA ARG A 447 12.64 -1.64 -13.50
C ARG A 447 13.95 -1.84 -12.72
N ASN A 448 14.82 -0.82 -12.66
CA ASN A 448 16.07 -0.86 -11.89
C ASN A 448 15.81 -0.80 -10.37
N TRP A 449 14.77 -0.08 -9.93
CA TRP A 449 14.31 -0.04 -8.55
C TRP A 449 13.69 -1.39 -8.14
N LEU A 450 12.73 -1.94 -8.91
CA LEU A 450 12.20 -3.30 -8.69
C LEU A 450 13.33 -4.34 -8.59
N TYR A 451 14.28 -4.29 -9.53
CA TYR A 451 15.48 -5.13 -9.52
C TYR A 451 16.35 -4.92 -8.27
N THR A 452 16.43 -3.69 -7.75
CA THR A 452 17.20 -3.34 -6.54
C THR A 452 16.60 -3.93 -5.26
N LEU A 453 15.29 -4.19 -5.19
CA LEU A 453 14.64 -4.79 -4.02
C LEU A 453 14.89 -6.30 -3.87
N MET A 454 15.14 -7.02 -4.98
CA MET A 454 15.30 -8.49 -4.99
C MET A 454 16.26 -9.09 -3.93
N PRO A 455 17.42 -8.49 -3.56
CA PRO A 455 18.33 -9.05 -2.55
C PRO A 455 17.78 -9.08 -1.12
N LEU A 456 16.74 -8.29 -0.84
CA LEU A 456 16.03 -8.35 0.43
C LEU A 456 15.33 -9.71 0.55
N LEU A 457 14.71 -10.19 -0.54
CA LEU A 457 13.87 -11.39 -0.59
C LEU A 457 14.64 -12.72 -0.49
N TRP A 458 15.98 -12.71 -0.42
CA TRP A 458 16.80 -13.91 -0.27
C TRP A 458 16.92 -14.38 1.19
N VAL A 459 16.85 -15.69 1.42
CA VAL A 459 17.05 -16.30 2.75
C VAL A 459 18.54 -16.26 3.10
N LYS A 460 18.90 -15.58 4.20
CA LYS A 460 20.30 -15.40 4.60
C LYS A 460 20.77 -16.61 5.41
N GLY A 461 21.77 -17.33 4.89
CA GLY A 461 22.25 -18.61 5.46
C GLY A 461 23.42 -18.52 6.45
N GLU A 462 24.07 -19.65 6.69
CA GLU A 462 25.29 -19.77 7.48
C GLU A 462 26.38 -18.78 6.99
N GLY A 463 26.94 -17.99 7.92
CA GLY A 463 27.92 -16.93 7.65
C GLY A 463 27.39 -15.49 7.80
N TYR A 464 26.06 -15.29 7.71
CA TYR A 464 25.42 -14.02 8.07
C TYR A 464 25.21 -13.91 9.60
N PRO A 465 25.06 -12.70 10.17
CA PRO A 465 24.68 -12.51 11.58
C PRO A 465 23.42 -13.30 11.96
N HIS A 466 23.37 -13.85 13.18
CA HIS A 466 22.35 -14.83 13.56
C HIS A 466 20.90 -14.33 13.41
N PHE A 467 20.64 -13.05 13.69
CA PHE A 467 19.32 -12.45 13.49
C PHE A 467 18.85 -12.54 12.03
N MET A 468 19.75 -12.37 11.05
CA MET A 468 19.43 -12.47 9.62
C MET A 468 19.08 -13.90 9.17
N GLN A 469 19.51 -14.91 9.94
CA GLN A 469 19.18 -16.32 9.70
C GLN A 469 17.79 -16.71 10.21
N THR A 470 17.05 -15.78 10.84
CA THR A 470 15.70 -16.04 11.38
C THR A 470 14.62 -15.75 10.34
N ALA A 471 13.49 -16.47 10.43
CA ALA A 471 12.30 -16.16 9.65
C ALA A 471 11.79 -14.73 9.91
N ALA A 472 11.92 -14.23 11.14
CA ALA A 472 11.54 -12.86 11.50
C ALA A 472 12.35 -11.79 10.74
N TRP A 473 13.57 -12.09 10.30
CA TRP A 473 14.34 -11.19 9.43
C TRP A 473 13.97 -11.31 7.96
N VAL A 474 13.59 -12.50 7.48
CA VAL A 474 12.97 -12.64 6.15
C VAL A 474 11.65 -11.85 6.08
N ASP A 475 10.88 -11.84 7.17
CA ASP A 475 9.67 -11.01 7.32
C ASP A 475 10.01 -9.50 7.34
N LYS A 476 11.13 -9.10 7.97
CA LYS A 476 11.61 -7.70 7.99
C LYS A 476 12.11 -7.24 6.62
N ASP A 477 12.91 -8.06 5.93
CA ASP A 477 13.42 -7.76 4.60
C ASP A 477 12.26 -7.74 3.56
N LEU A 478 11.24 -8.58 3.73
CA LEU A 478 10.00 -8.49 2.96
C LEU A 478 9.19 -7.22 3.28
N TYR A 479 9.09 -6.81 4.55
CA TYR A 479 8.45 -5.53 4.92
C TYR A 479 9.15 -4.33 4.27
N ALA A 480 10.49 -4.32 4.25
CA ALA A 480 11.27 -3.28 3.57
C ALA A 480 11.07 -3.31 2.04
N ALA A 481 10.97 -4.50 1.42
CA ALA A 481 10.69 -4.64 0.00
C ALA A 481 9.27 -4.20 -0.38
N LEU A 482 8.27 -4.47 0.47
CA LEU A 482 6.89 -4.00 0.29
C LEU A 482 6.81 -2.48 0.42
N ALA A 483 7.34 -1.93 1.51
CA ALA A 483 7.34 -0.49 1.75
C ALA A 483 8.00 0.27 0.59
N SER A 484 9.16 -0.19 0.12
CA SER A 484 9.86 0.51 -0.97
C SER A 484 9.31 0.23 -2.37
N TRP A 485 8.46 -0.80 -2.54
CA TRP A 485 7.65 -0.93 -3.74
C TRP A 485 6.42 -0.01 -3.71
N ALA A 486 5.80 0.18 -2.54
CA ALA A 486 4.74 1.18 -2.36
C ALA A 486 5.27 2.61 -2.56
N GLU A 487 6.48 2.93 -2.05
CA GLU A 487 7.20 4.16 -2.39
C GLU A 487 7.41 4.27 -3.91
N LEU A 488 8.00 3.27 -4.56
CA LEU A 488 8.19 3.25 -6.02
C LEU A 488 6.88 3.45 -6.80
N ARG A 489 5.72 3.11 -6.22
CA ARG A 489 4.41 3.37 -6.83
C ARG A 489 3.93 4.80 -6.68
N HIS A 490 4.15 5.41 -5.53
CA HIS A 490 3.98 6.85 -5.32
C HIS A 490 4.96 7.66 -6.20
N ASP A 491 6.19 7.18 -6.30
CA ASP A 491 7.33 7.80 -6.97
C ASP A 491 7.32 7.57 -8.49
N THR A 492 6.30 8.13 -9.14
CA THR A 492 6.23 8.25 -10.60
C THR A 492 5.81 9.64 -11.08
N ILE A 493 5.67 10.63 -10.18
CA ILE A 493 4.70 11.71 -10.38
C ILE A 493 5.12 13.21 -10.28
N LEU A 494 6.42 13.58 -10.09
CA LEU A 494 7.12 14.88 -10.35
C LEU A 494 7.69 15.83 -9.20
N TYR A 495 9.00 16.23 -9.26
CA TYR A 495 9.94 16.62 -8.15
C TYR A 495 11.18 17.87 -8.28
N ALA A 496 12.26 18.56 -7.66
CA ALA A 496 13.19 18.89 -6.46
C ALA A 496 13.96 20.27 -6.65
N LYS A 497 14.89 20.94 -5.86
CA LYS A 497 15.98 20.56 -4.86
C LYS A 497 16.28 21.58 -3.67
N GLN A 498 17.30 22.44 -3.38
CA GLN A 498 18.74 22.84 -3.67
C GLN A 498 19.14 24.15 -2.84
N SER A 499 20.27 24.49 -2.10
CA SER A 499 21.43 23.83 -1.38
C SER A 499 22.25 24.68 -0.28
N GLY A 500 23.44 24.18 0.20
CA GLY A 500 24.55 24.75 1.06
C GLY A 500 24.46 24.92 2.63
N SER A 501 25.49 24.85 3.54
CA SER A 501 26.79 24.13 3.78
C SER A 501 27.45 24.42 5.22
N LYS A 502 28.41 23.65 5.80
CA LYS A 502 29.49 23.99 6.85
C LYS A 502 29.33 24.44 8.37
N THR A 503 29.59 23.54 9.35
CA THR A 503 30.25 23.73 10.72
C THR A 503 29.53 24.37 11.93
N GLY A 504 29.79 24.00 13.21
CA GLY A 504 30.52 22.81 13.76
C GLY A 504 31.08 22.93 15.22
N MET A 505 31.52 21.78 15.80
CA MET A 505 32.43 21.59 17.00
C MET A 505 31.91 21.92 18.44
N ASP A 506 32.37 21.32 19.56
CA ASP A 506 33.30 20.18 19.86
C ASP A 506 32.96 19.50 21.25
N PRO A 507 33.80 18.71 22.01
CA PRO A 507 33.39 17.35 22.39
C PRO A 507 33.51 16.97 23.90
N THR A 508 32.94 15.82 24.32
CA THR A 508 33.63 14.70 25.06
C THR A 508 32.64 13.69 25.66
N ALA A 509 32.64 12.46 25.13
CA ALA A 509 32.04 11.25 25.72
C ALA A 509 32.82 10.00 25.25
N LEU A 510 32.51 8.81 25.77
CA LEU A 510 33.11 7.56 25.27
C LEU A 510 32.72 7.28 23.81
N LEU A 511 33.47 6.38 23.16
CA LEU A 511 33.22 5.92 21.79
C LEU A 511 31.83 5.26 21.68
N VAL A 512 30.84 6.06 21.29
CA VAL A 512 29.55 5.62 20.78
C VAL A 512 29.76 5.06 19.37
N GLN A 513 30.38 3.88 19.29
CA GLN A 513 30.45 3.12 18.04
C GLN A 513 29.03 2.68 17.69
N GLY A 514 28.49 3.21 16.59
CA GLY A 514 27.31 2.67 15.94
C GLY A 514 27.68 1.59 14.91
N TYR A 515 26.68 1.11 14.19
CA TYR A 515 26.75 -0.02 13.26
C TYR A 515 25.97 0.32 11.97
N VAL A 516 26.35 -0.26 10.83
CA VAL A 516 25.60 -0.13 9.57
C VAL A 516 24.88 -1.43 9.24
N GLU A 517 23.63 -1.35 8.74
CA GLU A 517 22.89 -2.54 8.33
C GLU A 517 23.69 -3.30 7.24
N PRO A 518 24.06 -4.58 7.45
CA PRO A 518 25.19 -5.19 6.73
C PRO A 518 24.81 -5.70 5.32
N ASN A 519 24.35 -4.80 4.47
CA ASN A 519 23.83 -5.06 3.12
C ASN A 519 24.58 -4.26 2.04
N PRO A 520 25.84 -4.61 1.72
CA PRO A 520 26.64 -3.87 0.75
C PRO A 520 26.15 -4.02 -0.70
N HIS A 521 25.32 -5.03 -1.00
CA HIS A 521 24.66 -5.16 -2.30
C HIS A 521 23.57 -4.09 -2.49
N PHE A 522 22.77 -3.80 -1.46
CA PHE A 522 21.83 -2.67 -1.47
C PHE A 522 22.56 -1.34 -1.64
N PHE A 523 23.56 -1.05 -0.79
CA PHE A 523 24.27 0.23 -0.85
C PHE A 523 25.01 0.45 -2.18
N GLY A 524 25.54 -0.62 -2.79
CA GLY A 524 26.10 -0.55 -4.15
C GLY A 524 25.05 -0.28 -5.23
N ARG A 525 23.86 -0.90 -5.14
CA ARG A 525 22.78 -0.71 -6.10
C ARG A 525 22.19 0.70 -6.03
N ILE A 526 21.91 1.21 -4.83
CA ILE A 526 21.34 2.56 -4.66
C ILE A 526 22.34 3.68 -5.00
N ALA A 527 23.65 3.45 -4.79
CA ALA A 527 24.71 4.30 -5.34
C ALA A 527 24.70 4.32 -6.89
N GLY A 528 24.60 3.14 -7.52
CA GLY A 528 24.49 3.02 -8.98
C GLY A 528 23.21 3.67 -9.56
N LEU A 529 22.09 3.60 -8.82
CA LEU A 529 20.84 4.26 -9.17
C LEU A 529 20.96 5.79 -9.12
N ALA A 530 21.62 6.33 -8.08
CA ALA A 530 21.90 7.76 -7.96
C ALA A 530 22.87 8.28 -9.05
N ASP A 531 23.91 7.51 -9.39
CA ASP A 531 24.83 7.81 -10.50
C ASP A 531 24.10 7.82 -11.87
N PHE A 532 23.23 6.83 -12.11
CA PHE A 532 22.41 6.75 -13.31
C PHE A 532 21.41 7.92 -13.41
N LEU A 533 20.72 8.25 -12.31
CA LEU A 533 19.82 9.41 -12.21
C LEU A 533 20.56 10.73 -12.52
N THR A 534 21.76 10.92 -11.96
CA THR A 534 22.60 12.10 -12.22
C THR A 534 22.92 12.22 -13.72
N LYS A 535 23.42 11.16 -14.34
CA LYS A 535 23.84 11.14 -15.75
C LYS A 535 22.68 11.28 -16.73
N GLY A 536 21.56 10.62 -16.46
CA GLY A 536 20.36 10.70 -17.30
C GLY A 536 19.76 12.10 -17.39
N LEU A 537 20.01 12.96 -16.41
CA LEU A 537 19.53 14.35 -16.39
C LEU A 537 20.56 15.38 -16.83
N MET A 538 21.85 15.17 -16.55
CA MET A 538 22.92 15.95 -17.19
C MET A 538 22.85 15.84 -18.72
N THR A 539 22.60 14.65 -19.25
CA THR A 539 22.47 14.41 -20.70
C THR A 539 21.20 15.00 -21.31
N ARG A 540 20.22 15.40 -20.50
CA ARG A 540 18.96 16.04 -20.92
C ARG A 540 18.88 17.53 -20.61
N ASN A 541 19.93 18.11 -20.01
CA ASN A 541 19.94 19.48 -19.49
C ASN A 541 18.82 19.75 -18.46
N LEU A 542 18.53 18.74 -17.61
CA LEU A 542 17.49 18.76 -16.58
C LEU A 542 18.04 18.59 -15.16
N LEU A 543 19.37 18.58 -14.98
CA LEU A 543 20.00 18.64 -13.67
C LEU A 543 20.42 20.08 -13.38
N PHE A 544 19.67 20.78 -12.51
CA PHE A 544 20.03 22.13 -12.06
C PHE A 544 21.25 22.07 -11.12
N ASP A 545 22.07 23.12 -11.07
CA ASP A 545 23.42 23.07 -10.48
C ASP A 545 23.48 22.44 -9.09
N GLU A 546 22.69 22.94 -8.16
CA GLU A 546 22.82 22.56 -6.75
C GLU A 546 22.08 21.25 -6.41
N PHE A 547 21.37 20.65 -7.37
CA PHE A 547 21.00 19.23 -7.31
C PHE A 547 22.23 18.33 -7.30
N SER A 548 23.23 18.70 -8.08
CA SER A 548 24.45 17.93 -8.30
C SER A 548 25.19 17.73 -6.99
N GLU A 549 25.29 18.76 -6.14
CA GLU A 549 25.86 18.63 -4.79
C GLU A 549 25.18 17.53 -3.97
N THR A 550 23.83 17.50 -3.99
CA THR A 550 23.05 16.57 -3.16
C THR A 550 23.12 15.14 -3.69
N LEU A 551 23.06 14.93 -5.00
CA LEU A 551 23.21 13.59 -5.58
C LEU A 551 24.63 13.04 -5.40
N ASN A 552 25.67 13.89 -5.52
CA ASN A 552 27.04 13.52 -5.18
C ASN A 552 27.18 13.16 -3.70
N LEU A 553 26.61 13.95 -2.78
CA LEU A 553 26.60 13.67 -1.34
C LEU A 553 25.90 12.34 -1.02
N PHE A 554 24.76 12.05 -1.64
CA PHE A 554 24.04 10.78 -1.48
C PHE A 554 24.87 9.60 -1.99
N ASN A 555 25.38 9.68 -3.22
CA ASN A 555 26.19 8.62 -3.84
C ASN A 555 27.48 8.34 -3.03
N GLU A 556 28.21 9.39 -2.62
CA GLU A 556 29.35 9.26 -1.70
C GLU A 556 28.96 8.60 -0.37
N THR A 557 27.79 8.91 0.18
CA THR A 557 27.32 8.34 1.46
C THR A 557 27.00 6.86 1.29
N ALA A 558 26.24 6.48 0.25
CA ALA A 558 25.93 5.09 -0.06
C ALA A 558 27.21 4.26 -0.31
N LEU A 559 28.19 4.78 -1.05
CA LEU A 559 29.48 4.09 -1.28
C LEU A 559 30.31 3.93 0.00
N LYS A 560 30.24 4.88 0.94
CA LYS A 560 30.91 4.75 2.25
C LYS A 560 30.20 3.73 3.14
N LEU A 561 28.87 3.74 3.19
CA LEU A 561 28.08 2.74 3.92
C LEU A 561 28.27 1.32 3.35
N LYS A 562 28.39 1.17 2.02
CA LYS A 562 28.83 -0.08 1.38
C LYS A 562 30.16 -0.57 1.96
N ALA A 563 31.18 0.30 1.98
CA ALA A 563 32.51 -0.07 2.46
C ALA A 563 32.55 -0.42 3.96
N ILE A 564 31.68 0.22 4.76
CA ILE A 564 31.49 -0.11 6.18
C ILE A 564 30.82 -1.48 6.34
N ALA A 565 29.69 -1.72 5.65
CA ALA A 565 29.01 -3.01 5.67
C ALA A 565 29.91 -4.16 5.16
N GLU A 566 30.80 -3.91 4.20
CA GLU A 566 31.81 -4.88 3.73
C GLU A 566 32.87 -5.21 4.81
N LYS A 567 33.21 -4.24 5.68
CA LYS A 567 34.10 -4.46 6.83
C LYS A 567 33.39 -5.19 7.96
N GLU A 568 32.18 -4.79 8.33
CA GLU A 568 31.38 -5.42 9.39
C GLU A 568 31.08 -6.89 9.05
N LEU A 569 30.69 -7.19 7.78
CA LEU A 569 30.51 -8.56 7.30
C LEU A 569 31.79 -9.41 7.29
N SER A 570 32.97 -8.79 7.33
CA SER A 570 34.27 -9.49 7.35
C SER A 570 35.05 -9.29 8.66
N SER A 571 34.36 -8.82 9.71
CA SER A 571 34.91 -8.58 11.05
C SER A 571 36.17 -7.69 11.06
N GLN A 572 36.24 -6.71 10.15
CA GLN A 572 37.33 -5.72 10.06
C GLN A 572 36.99 -4.46 10.88
N PRO A 573 37.96 -3.88 11.62
CA PRO A 573 37.74 -2.65 12.37
C PRO A 573 37.50 -1.46 11.45
N LEU A 574 36.60 -0.57 11.86
CA LEU A 574 36.30 0.67 11.15
C LEU A 574 37.34 1.76 11.47
N SER A 575 37.48 2.74 10.57
CA SER A 575 38.30 3.92 10.82
C SER A 575 37.54 5.00 11.60
N GLY A 576 38.25 5.93 12.23
CA GLY A 576 37.64 7.07 12.91
C GLY A 576 36.76 7.94 11.99
N GLN A 577 37.01 7.97 10.68
CA GLN A 577 36.15 8.67 9.71
C GLN A 577 34.83 7.92 9.46
N GLU A 578 34.85 6.59 9.51
CA GLU A 578 33.66 5.75 9.32
C GLU A 578 32.78 5.76 10.57
N HIS A 579 33.37 5.67 11.78
CA HIS A 579 32.63 5.94 13.02
C HIS A 579 32.05 7.36 13.06
N SER A 580 32.78 8.37 12.55
CA SER A 580 32.26 9.74 12.44
C SER A 580 31.08 9.85 11.48
N LEU A 581 31.09 9.12 10.36
CA LEU A 581 29.96 9.07 9.43
C LEU A 581 28.71 8.46 10.08
N ILE A 582 28.87 7.37 10.84
CA ILE A 582 27.76 6.73 11.56
C ILE A 582 27.22 7.67 12.65
N PHE A 583 28.08 8.26 13.47
CA PHE A 583 27.68 9.18 14.54
C PHE A 583 27.00 10.45 14.02
N GLU A 584 27.44 10.98 12.88
CA GLU A 584 26.86 12.16 12.24
C GLU A 584 25.79 11.85 11.18
N PHE A 585 25.33 10.59 11.08
CA PHE A 585 24.43 10.16 10.01
C PHE A 585 23.13 10.97 9.97
N GLY A 586 22.55 11.32 11.11
CA GLY A 586 21.38 12.21 11.19
C GLY A 586 21.59 13.59 10.58
N LYS A 587 22.81 14.16 10.67
CA LYS A 587 23.17 15.42 10.00
C LYS A 587 23.43 15.23 8.50
N VAL A 588 23.92 14.06 8.09
CA VAL A 588 24.12 13.71 6.67
C VAL A 588 22.77 13.53 5.97
N LEU A 589 21.86 12.73 6.54
CA LEU A 589 20.47 12.59 6.11
C LEU A 589 19.77 13.95 6.02
N TYR A 590 19.82 14.74 7.09
CA TYR A 590 19.21 16.07 7.11
C TYR A 590 19.73 16.96 5.98
N ARG A 591 21.04 16.95 5.69
CA ARG A 591 21.62 17.68 4.55
C ARG A 591 21.25 17.08 3.19
N ILE A 592 20.94 15.80 3.11
CA ILE A 592 20.45 15.16 1.88
C ILE A 592 18.99 15.57 1.61
N VAL A 593 18.11 15.48 2.60
CA VAL A 593 16.65 15.71 2.42
C VAL A 593 16.19 17.15 2.62
N THR A 594 17.02 18.03 3.19
CA THR A 594 16.90 19.49 2.95
C THR A 594 17.47 19.90 1.60
N PHE A 595 18.05 18.95 0.85
CA PHE A 595 18.77 19.22 -0.39
C PHE A 595 19.91 20.19 -0.20
N ASN A 596 20.48 20.18 1.01
CA ASN A 596 21.49 21.05 1.56
C ASN A 596 20.97 22.50 1.83
N ARG A 597 19.70 22.87 1.52
CA ARG A 597 19.13 24.25 1.62
C ARG A 597 19.41 24.92 2.97
N GLY A 598 20.29 25.92 3.00
CA GLY A 598 20.60 26.65 4.22
C GLY A 598 21.66 27.74 4.11
N SER A 599 22.18 28.17 5.26
CA SER A 599 23.30 29.10 5.33
C SER A 599 24.63 28.36 5.09
N THR A 600 25.76 29.08 4.98
CA THR A 600 27.08 28.43 5.10
C THR A 600 27.44 28.04 6.56
N ALA A 601 26.42 27.74 7.39
CA ALA A 601 26.47 26.84 8.54
C ALA A 601 25.48 25.65 8.49
N GLY A 602 24.81 25.44 7.36
CA GLY A 602 23.55 24.69 7.22
C GLY A 602 22.36 25.57 7.60
N PRO A 603 21.11 25.07 7.48
CA PRO A 603 20.04 25.59 8.32
C PRO A 603 20.32 25.17 9.77
N TYR A 604 20.12 26.07 10.72
CA TYR A 604 20.06 25.69 12.14
C TYR A 604 18.86 24.75 12.31
N TYR A 605 19.00 23.64 13.03
CA TYR A 605 17.89 22.71 13.23
C TYR A 605 16.77 23.41 14.02
N ASP A 606 15.69 23.76 13.31
CA ASP A 606 14.47 24.31 13.87
C ASP A 606 13.28 23.48 13.38
N ALA A 607 12.77 22.63 14.27
CA ALA A 607 11.59 21.77 14.05
C ALA A 607 10.30 22.56 13.72
N LYS A 608 10.33 23.90 13.77
CA LYS A 608 9.26 24.83 13.41
C LYS A 608 9.49 25.62 12.12
N GLN A 609 10.66 25.52 11.48
CA GLN A 609 11.00 26.28 10.25
C GLN A 609 11.49 25.45 9.06
N SER A 610 11.78 24.15 9.20
CA SER A 610 12.00 23.30 8.02
C SER A 610 10.72 23.20 7.20
N GLY A 611 10.68 23.89 6.05
CA GLY A 611 9.60 23.79 5.04
C GLY A 611 9.62 22.48 4.25
N LEU A 612 10.07 21.39 4.88
CA LEU A 612 9.91 20.03 4.39
C LEU A 612 8.57 19.51 4.92
N GLU A 613 7.88 18.73 4.10
CA GLU A 613 6.74 17.94 4.56
C GLU A 613 7.21 16.82 5.51
N PRO A 614 6.35 16.34 6.41
CA PRO A 614 6.66 15.14 7.19
C PRO A 614 6.52 13.89 6.32
N MET A 615 7.27 12.84 6.68
CA MET A 615 7.33 11.52 6.05
C MET A 615 5.99 10.86 5.63
N PRO A 616 4.83 11.07 6.29
CA PRO A 616 3.63 10.36 5.88
C PRO A 616 3.09 10.80 4.51
N VAL A 617 2.92 9.80 3.64
CA VAL A 617 2.38 9.90 2.26
C VAL A 617 1.45 8.72 1.97
N VAL A 618 0.54 8.85 1.00
CA VAL A 618 -0.43 7.81 0.61
C VAL A 618 -0.72 7.83 -0.90
N ALA A 619 -0.88 6.66 -1.51
CA ALA A 619 -1.27 6.54 -2.92
C ALA A 619 -2.32 5.43 -3.13
N ASP A 620 -3.30 5.70 -4.00
CA ASP A 620 -4.19 4.67 -4.50
C ASP A 620 -3.50 3.84 -5.60
N VAL A 621 -3.46 2.53 -5.44
CA VAL A 621 -2.76 1.60 -6.35
C VAL A 621 -3.70 0.68 -7.14
N HIS A 622 -4.97 0.57 -6.74
CA HIS A 622 -6.00 -0.19 -7.44
C HIS A 622 -7.38 0.47 -7.27
N THR A 623 -8.27 0.30 -8.24
CA THR A 623 -9.66 0.79 -8.18
C THR A 623 -10.62 -0.34 -8.58
N ASP A 624 -11.45 -0.78 -7.64
CA ASP A 624 -12.53 -1.75 -7.86
C ASP A 624 -13.87 -1.01 -8.03
N VAL A 625 -14.32 -0.95 -9.28
CA VAL A 625 -15.56 -0.25 -9.68
C VAL A 625 -16.82 -1.05 -9.30
N GLU A 626 -16.75 -2.38 -9.09
CA GLU A 626 -17.92 -3.16 -8.64
C GLU A 626 -18.19 -2.93 -7.14
N SER A 627 -17.14 -2.81 -6.33
CA SER A 627 -17.27 -2.47 -4.90
C SER A 627 -17.37 -0.96 -4.62
N GLY A 628 -16.92 -0.11 -5.55
CA GLY A 628 -16.84 1.34 -5.36
C GLY A 628 -15.67 1.78 -4.46
N THR A 629 -14.60 0.98 -4.38
CA THR A 629 -13.46 1.21 -3.47
C THR A 629 -12.12 1.22 -4.18
N VAL A 630 -11.12 1.81 -3.55
CA VAL A 630 -9.72 1.82 -3.98
C VAL A 630 -8.84 1.13 -2.93
N LEU A 631 -7.69 0.61 -3.35
CA LEU A 631 -6.62 0.15 -2.46
C LEU A 631 -5.66 1.32 -2.22
N GLU A 632 -5.59 1.81 -0.99
CA GLU A 632 -4.63 2.83 -0.54
C GLU A 632 -3.42 2.13 0.08
N GLU A 633 -2.22 2.48 -0.38
CA GLU A 633 -0.93 2.10 0.20
C GLU A 633 -0.32 3.34 0.87
N GLY A 634 0.01 3.24 2.16
CA GLY A 634 0.43 4.39 2.97
C GLY A 634 1.73 4.17 3.74
N VAL A 635 2.55 5.21 3.80
CA VAL A 635 3.69 5.33 4.71
C VAL A 635 3.32 6.32 5.81
N GLY A 636 3.63 6.00 7.07
CA GLY A 636 3.33 6.84 8.23
C GLY A 636 4.54 7.61 8.76
N TYR A 637 4.48 7.99 10.04
CA TYR A 637 5.60 8.62 10.74
C TYR A 637 6.70 7.59 11.04
N PRO A 638 7.98 7.98 11.07
CA PRO A 638 9.09 7.04 11.21
C PRO A 638 9.02 6.27 12.55
N PHE A 639 9.25 4.96 12.49
CA PHE A 639 9.32 4.11 13.68
C PHE A 639 10.76 4.00 14.19
N ALA A 640 10.91 3.88 15.51
CA ALA A 640 12.21 3.62 16.12
C ALA A 640 12.55 2.13 15.99
N VAL A 641 13.70 1.82 15.40
CA VAL A 641 14.24 0.47 15.26
C VAL A 641 15.34 0.29 16.30
N TYR A 642 15.27 -0.76 17.12
CA TYR A 642 16.29 -1.10 18.11
C TYR A 642 16.91 -2.44 17.77
N VAL A 643 18.25 -2.51 17.65
CA VAL A 643 18.99 -3.70 17.20
C VAL A 643 20.16 -3.97 18.13
N ILE A 644 20.31 -5.20 18.63
CA ILE A 644 21.50 -5.61 19.39
C ILE A 644 22.58 -6.04 18.40
N CYS A 645 23.58 -5.21 18.19
CA CYS A 645 24.70 -5.46 17.28
C CYS A 645 25.91 -6.05 18.02
N ASN A 646 26.76 -6.78 17.30
CA ASN A 646 28.09 -7.17 17.79
C ASN A 646 29.10 -6.09 17.38
N ILE A 647 29.63 -5.36 18.36
CA ILE A 647 30.58 -4.27 18.17
C ILE A 647 31.88 -4.64 18.89
N GLU A 648 32.95 -4.87 18.13
CA GLU A 648 34.27 -5.32 18.63
C GLU A 648 34.22 -6.55 19.58
N GLY A 649 33.29 -7.47 19.34
CA GLY A 649 33.09 -8.69 20.15
C GLY A 649 32.12 -8.50 21.33
N VAL A 650 31.45 -7.36 21.43
CA VAL A 650 30.58 -6.96 22.54
C VAL A 650 29.14 -6.74 22.04
N PRO A 651 28.11 -7.36 22.67
CA PRO A 651 26.71 -7.05 22.38
C PRO A 651 26.35 -5.63 22.86
N VAL A 652 25.97 -4.76 21.93
CA VAL A 652 25.58 -3.36 22.17
C VAL A 652 24.22 -3.10 21.54
N LEU A 653 23.29 -2.51 22.29
CA LEU A 653 22.02 -2.06 21.74
C LEU A 653 22.21 -0.75 20.97
N THR A 654 21.74 -0.75 19.73
CA THR A 654 21.79 0.36 18.78
C THR A 654 20.37 0.79 18.39
N ARG A 655 20.21 2.04 17.93
CA ARG A 655 18.92 2.63 17.54
C ARG A 655 19.01 3.29 16.17
N GLY A 656 18.03 3.03 15.32
CA GLY A 656 17.86 3.62 13.99
C GLY A 656 16.43 4.04 13.71
N ALA A 657 16.15 4.41 12.46
CA ALA A 657 14.82 4.76 11.95
C ALA A 657 14.39 3.79 10.86
N GLY A 658 13.11 3.43 10.82
CA GLY A 658 12.54 2.56 9.80
C GLY A 658 11.10 2.92 9.43
N TYR A 659 10.59 2.25 8.41
CA TYR A 659 9.26 2.53 7.86
C TYR A 659 8.10 2.16 8.78
N SER A 660 6.96 2.78 8.50
CA SER A 660 5.65 2.41 9.00
C SER A 660 4.68 2.26 7.83
N TYR A 661 4.46 1.03 7.40
CA TYR A 661 3.68 0.67 6.22
C TYR A 661 2.24 0.22 6.57
N TYR A 662 1.29 0.66 5.75
CA TYR A 662 -0.16 0.50 5.90
C TYR A 662 -0.80 0.13 4.54
N GLU A 663 -1.62 -0.92 4.51
CA GLU A 663 -2.40 -1.38 3.35
C GLU A 663 -3.88 -1.40 3.75
N PHE A 664 -4.76 -0.67 3.07
CA PHE A 664 -6.20 -0.64 3.39
C PHE A 664 -7.09 -0.16 2.22
N THR A 665 -8.40 -0.41 2.30
CA THR A 665 -9.36 0.00 1.26
C THR A 665 -10.14 1.25 1.66
N GLN A 666 -10.31 2.19 0.73
CA GLN A 666 -11.00 3.47 0.90
C GLN A 666 -12.12 3.64 -0.16
N PRO A 667 -13.20 4.39 0.06
CA PRO A 667 -14.21 4.63 -0.98
C PRO A 667 -13.66 5.47 -2.15
N MET A 668 -14.03 5.16 -3.40
CA MET A 668 -13.62 5.93 -4.60
C MET A 668 -14.00 7.43 -4.52
N THR A 669 -15.06 7.76 -3.79
CA THR A 669 -15.52 9.14 -3.56
C THR A 669 -14.77 9.89 -2.45
N ASP A 670 -13.87 9.21 -1.73
CA ASP A 670 -13.12 9.75 -0.59
C ASP A 670 -11.62 9.37 -0.66
N ARG A 671 -11.07 9.18 -1.88
CA ARG A 671 -9.63 8.98 -2.17
C ARG A 671 -8.78 9.89 -1.30
N LEU A 672 -7.75 9.34 -0.66
CA LEU A 672 -6.95 10.10 0.28
C LEU A 672 -5.97 11.07 -0.40
N THR A 673 -5.54 12.03 0.40
CA THR A 673 -4.41 12.93 0.13
C THR A 673 -3.51 12.91 1.35
N ASP A 674 -2.23 13.28 1.19
CA ASP A 674 -1.24 13.20 2.26
C ASP A 674 -1.65 14.02 3.48
N GLU A 675 -2.30 15.16 3.29
CA GLU A 675 -2.80 16.00 4.39
C GLU A 675 -3.85 15.25 5.22
N ARG A 676 -4.83 14.60 4.58
CA ARG A 676 -5.87 13.82 5.27
C ARG A 676 -5.33 12.53 5.89
N TRP A 677 -4.28 11.95 5.30
CA TRP A 677 -3.57 10.82 5.87
C TRP A 677 -2.80 11.21 7.15
N ARG A 678 -2.09 12.35 7.13
CA ARG A 678 -1.42 12.95 8.29
C ARG A 678 -2.41 13.33 9.41
N GLU A 679 -3.62 13.77 9.06
CA GLU A 679 -4.73 13.96 10.01
C GLU A 679 -5.18 12.62 10.64
N GLN A 680 -5.39 11.57 9.85
CA GLN A 680 -5.81 10.26 10.38
C GLN A 680 -4.75 9.68 11.34
N LEU A 681 -3.47 9.73 10.96
CA LEU A 681 -2.34 9.27 11.77
C LEU A 681 -2.12 10.05 13.07
N THR A 682 -2.70 11.26 13.21
CA THR A 682 -2.66 12.07 14.44
C THR A 682 -4.00 12.13 15.18
N SER A 683 -5.01 11.39 14.71
CA SER A 683 -6.33 11.31 15.35
C SER A 683 -6.33 10.52 16.67
N THR A 684 -7.46 10.54 17.40
CA THR A 684 -7.64 9.75 18.63
C THR A 684 -7.81 8.24 18.39
N ALA A 685 -7.87 7.79 17.14
CA ALA A 685 -7.98 6.38 16.76
C ALA A 685 -7.24 6.16 15.42
N PRO A 686 -5.89 6.26 15.43
CA PRO A 686 -5.12 6.25 14.19
C PRO A 686 -5.19 4.87 13.50
N PRO A 687 -5.10 4.85 12.15
CA PRO A 687 -4.92 3.63 11.37
C PRO A 687 -3.82 2.73 11.94
N GLN A 688 -3.98 1.43 11.77
CA GLN A 688 -3.05 0.43 12.30
C GLN A 688 -2.18 -0.13 11.16
N PRO A 689 -0.86 -0.31 11.35
CA PRO A 689 0.01 -1.00 10.40
C PRO A 689 -0.49 -2.41 10.09
N VAL A 690 -0.03 -2.95 8.95
CA VAL A 690 -0.39 -4.30 8.48
C VAL A 690 -0.17 -5.36 9.57
N ALA A 691 -1.20 -6.17 9.85
CA ALA A 691 -1.29 -6.97 11.09
C ALA A 691 -0.14 -7.95 11.34
N TRP A 692 0.48 -8.46 10.27
CA TRP A 692 1.61 -9.40 10.32
C TRP A 692 2.94 -8.77 10.79
N SER A 693 3.03 -7.43 10.85
CA SER A 693 4.17 -6.72 11.45
C SER A 693 4.24 -6.85 12.99
N SER A 694 3.20 -7.40 13.64
CA SER A 694 3.22 -7.81 15.06
C SER A 694 4.27 -8.88 15.40
N SER A 695 4.90 -9.50 14.39
CA SER A 695 6.07 -10.38 14.54
C SER A 695 7.34 -9.66 15.03
N PHE A 696 7.46 -8.35 14.79
CA PHE A 696 8.60 -7.50 15.18
C PHE A 696 8.22 -6.14 15.80
N SER A 697 6.94 -5.76 15.77
CA SER A 697 6.41 -4.52 16.37
C SER A 697 5.75 -4.80 17.73
N ALA A 698 6.24 -4.17 18.79
CA ALA A 698 5.82 -4.47 20.17
C ALA A 698 4.41 -4.01 20.55
N ASP A 699 3.89 -3.01 19.84
CA ASP A 699 2.63 -2.31 20.18
C ASP A 699 1.39 -2.88 19.48
N LEU A 700 1.55 -3.91 18.63
CA LEU A 700 0.46 -4.50 17.86
C LEU A 700 -0.06 -5.79 18.53
N PRO A 701 -1.38 -6.02 18.60
CA PRO A 701 -1.94 -7.21 19.23
C PRO A 701 -1.52 -8.48 18.48
N ALA A 702 -0.95 -9.44 19.21
CA ALA A 702 -0.38 -10.69 18.68
C ALA A 702 -1.37 -11.58 17.89
N GLN A 703 -2.67 -11.27 17.95
CA GLN A 703 -3.67 -11.73 16.99
C GLN A 703 -4.63 -10.57 16.68
N ASN A 704 -4.38 -9.86 15.58
CA ASN A 704 -5.47 -9.33 14.78
C ASN A 704 -5.61 -10.26 13.56
N PRO A 705 -6.79 -10.84 13.27
CA PRO A 705 -7.03 -11.30 11.91
C PRO A 705 -6.81 -10.12 10.94
N MET A 706 -6.50 -10.41 9.68
CA MET A 706 -6.52 -9.37 8.64
C MET A 706 -7.82 -8.57 8.75
N PRO A 707 -7.82 -7.24 8.54
CA PRO A 707 -9.05 -6.46 8.44
C PRO A 707 -10.03 -7.16 7.49
N THR A 708 -11.33 -7.05 7.76
CA THR A 708 -12.35 -7.89 7.10
C THR A 708 -12.67 -7.48 5.66
N PHE A 709 -11.63 -7.34 4.83
CA PHE A 709 -11.64 -7.14 3.37
C PHE A 709 -12.40 -8.24 2.60
N TYR A 710 -12.77 -9.34 3.27
CA TYR A 710 -13.42 -10.51 2.67
C TYR A 710 -14.85 -10.77 3.18
N LEU A 711 -15.50 -9.76 3.79
CA LEU A 711 -16.95 -9.75 3.86
C LEU A 711 -17.52 -9.35 2.50
N TRP A 712 -17.91 -10.38 1.74
CA TRP A 712 -18.56 -10.30 0.42
C TRP A 712 -19.80 -9.38 0.48
N ASN A 713 -19.64 -8.13 0.06
CA ASN A 713 -20.75 -7.19 -0.10
C ASN A 713 -21.51 -7.52 -1.38
N ARG A 714 -22.64 -8.22 -1.24
CA ARG A 714 -23.75 -8.17 -2.21
C ARG A 714 -24.98 -7.54 -1.56
N PRO A 715 -25.88 -6.92 -2.35
CA PRO A 715 -26.84 -5.95 -1.84
C PRO A 715 -27.77 -6.51 -0.76
N ALA A 716 -28.09 -5.67 0.22
CA ALA A 716 -28.82 -6.05 1.42
C ALA A 716 -30.31 -6.28 1.16
N THR A 717 -30.73 -7.55 1.05
CA THR A 717 -32.15 -7.95 1.22
C THR A 717 -32.34 -9.34 1.83
N GLU A 718 -31.52 -10.34 1.51
CA GLU A 718 -31.77 -11.74 1.92
C GLU A 718 -30.53 -12.42 2.51
N TRP A 719 -30.62 -12.97 3.73
CA TRP A 719 -29.54 -13.72 4.38
C TRP A 719 -30.05 -14.79 5.36
N VAL A 720 -29.19 -15.79 5.61
CA VAL A 720 -29.35 -16.83 6.63
C VAL A 720 -28.03 -17.00 7.38
N GLN A 721 -28.06 -16.99 8.71
CA GLN A 721 -26.89 -17.12 9.58
C GLN A 721 -27.06 -18.30 10.53
N ALA A 722 -26.07 -19.19 10.59
CA ALA A 722 -25.97 -20.21 11.62
C ALA A 722 -25.02 -19.73 12.73
N VAL A 723 -25.41 -19.91 13.99
CA VAL A 723 -24.70 -19.41 15.17
C VAL A 723 -24.52 -20.54 16.18
N PHE A 724 -23.30 -20.63 16.71
CA PHE A 724 -22.89 -21.58 17.74
C PHE A 724 -22.95 -20.93 19.12
N ASP A 725 -23.42 -21.66 20.12
CA ASP A 725 -23.42 -21.23 21.52
C ASP A 725 -22.03 -21.42 22.20
N THR A 726 -20.97 -21.60 21.40
CA THR A 726 -19.57 -21.71 21.86
C THR A 726 -18.68 -20.79 21.01
N SER A 727 -18.09 -19.78 21.64
CA SER A 727 -17.20 -18.79 20.98
C SER A 727 -15.84 -19.36 20.54
N SER A 728 -15.53 -20.61 20.89
CA SER A 728 -14.24 -21.27 20.72
C SER A 728 -14.19 -22.31 19.59
N GLN A 729 -15.31 -22.56 18.89
CA GLN A 729 -15.50 -23.69 17.95
C GLN A 729 -15.08 -25.07 18.54
N THR A 730 -15.06 -25.19 19.87
CA THR A 730 -14.53 -26.34 20.59
C THR A 730 -15.53 -26.78 21.65
N VAL A 731 -15.76 -28.09 21.76
CA VAL A 731 -16.73 -28.70 22.67
C VAL A 731 -16.09 -29.92 23.35
N ASN A 732 -16.30 -30.12 24.65
CA ASN A 732 -15.76 -31.30 25.32
C ASN A 732 -16.62 -32.52 25.00
N GLN A 733 -15.99 -33.69 24.88
CA GLN A 733 -16.70 -34.96 24.75
C GLN A 733 -17.57 -35.20 26.00
N GLY A 734 -18.89 -35.18 25.81
CA GLY A 734 -19.89 -35.25 26.88
C GLY A 734 -20.66 -33.94 27.13
N ASP A 735 -20.25 -32.83 26.51
CA ASP A 735 -21.09 -31.63 26.39
C ASP A 735 -22.06 -31.75 25.20
N SER A 736 -23.06 -30.87 25.13
CA SER A 736 -24.02 -30.81 24.02
C SER A 736 -23.79 -29.59 23.12
N LEU A 737 -23.57 -29.83 21.83
CA LEU A 737 -23.50 -28.79 20.81
C LEU A 737 -24.88 -28.15 20.62
N ARG A 738 -25.00 -26.87 20.91
CA ARG A 738 -26.23 -26.09 20.67
C ARG A 738 -26.11 -25.34 19.36
N ILE A 739 -27.13 -25.50 18.51
CA ILE A 739 -27.15 -25.01 17.13
C ILE A 739 -28.34 -24.06 17.00
N SER A 740 -28.08 -22.81 16.59
CA SER A 740 -29.13 -21.84 16.23
C SER A 740 -28.99 -21.45 14.76
N ILE A 741 -30.12 -21.30 14.05
CA ILE A 741 -30.17 -20.93 12.63
C ILE A 741 -31.17 -19.80 12.51
N GLN A 742 -30.76 -18.61 12.08
CA GLN A 742 -31.63 -17.46 11.86
C GLN A 742 -31.74 -17.17 10.37
N ALA A 743 -32.97 -17.11 9.85
CA ALA A 743 -33.27 -16.78 8.45
C ALA A 743 -34.11 -15.50 8.38
N HIS A 744 -33.65 -14.52 7.60
CA HIS A 744 -34.35 -13.24 7.41
C HIS A 744 -35.30 -13.24 6.19
N VAL A 745 -35.92 -14.40 5.93
CA VAL A 745 -36.83 -14.67 4.80
C VAL A 745 -38.05 -15.44 5.33
N GLU A 746 -39.21 -15.29 4.69
CA GLU A 746 -40.41 -16.06 5.03
C GLU A 746 -40.24 -17.53 4.60
N TRP A 747 -39.97 -18.42 5.56
CA TRP A 747 -39.55 -19.80 5.31
C TRP A 747 -40.74 -20.70 4.90
N PRO A 748 -40.59 -21.61 3.91
CA PRO A 748 -41.56 -22.68 3.67
C PRO A 748 -41.66 -23.60 4.90
N THR A 749 -42.72 -24.42 5.00
CA THR A 749 -43.03 -25.19 6.22
C THR A 749 -42.04 -26.30 6.60
N ASP A 750 -41.01 -26.56 5.80
CA ASP A 750 -40.06 -27.65 6.01
C ASP A 750 -38.82 -27.21 6.82
N LEU A 751 -38.51 -27.98 7.86
CA LEU A 751 -37.40 -27.71 8.78
C LEU A 751 -36.02 -27.85 8.10
N PRO A 752 -35.01 -27.04 8.50
CA PRO A 752 -33.62 -27.25 8.11
C PRO A 752 -33.13 -28.67 8.40
N ILE A 753 -32.47 -29.31 7.44
CA ILE A 753 -31.82 -30.61 7.63
C ILE A 753 -30.43 -30.36 8.19
N VAL A 754 -30.20 -30.75 9.44
CA VAL A 754 -28.91 -30.53 10.13
C VAL A 754 -28.18 -31.86 10.31
N ARG A 755 -26.88 -31.86 10.00
CA ARG A 755 -25.98 -33.02 10.01
C ARG A 755 -24.64 -32.67 10.63
N ILE A 756 -23.99 -33.66 11.22
CA ILE A 756 -22.59 -33.59 11.66
C ILE A 756 -21.81 -34.65 10.88
N GLU A 757 -20.58 -34.35 10.48
CA GLU A 757 -19.76 -35.30 9.73
C GLU A 757 -18.25 -35.17 10.03
N ASN A 758 -17.52 -36.24 9.77
CA ASN A 758 -16.07 -36.24 9.63
C ASN A 758 -15.69 -37.17 8.44
N ASP A 759 -14.39 -37.30 8.17
CA ASP A 759 -13.86 -38.05 7.01
C ASP A 759 -14.23 -39.55 6.98
N GLN A 760 -14.91 -40.06 8.00
CA GLN A 760 -15.28 -41.47 8.15
C GLN A 760 -16.78 -41.71 8.29
N ARG A 761 -17.55 -40.75 8.84
CA ARG A 761 -18.98 -40.94 9.20
C ARG A 761 -19.77 -39.63 9.16
N GLN A 762 -21.07 -39.78 8.94
CA GLN A 762 -22.08 -38.71 9.00
C GLN A 762 -23.18 -39.10 10.00
N TRP A 763 -23.68 -38.14 10.76
CA TRP A 763 -24.77 -38.23 11.72
C TRP A 763 -25.84 -37.18 11.39
N THR A 764 -27.12 -37.44 11.69
CA THR A 764 -28.20 -36.46 11.55
C THR A 764 -28.55 -35.86 12.92
N VAL A 765 -29.04 -34.62 12.93
CA VAL A 765 -29.52 -33.91 14.13
C VAL A 765 -31.04 -33.78 14.01
N ASP A 766 -31.77 -34.75 14.55
CA ASP A 766 -33.21 -34.94 14.28
C ASP A 766 -34.15 -34.05 15.13
N ASN A 767 -33.61 -33.13 15.96
CA ASN A 767 -34.38 -32.30 16.90
C ASN A 767 -34.40 -30.80 16.57
N VAL A 768 -34.35 -30.46 15.27
CA VAL A 768 -34.51 -29.08 14.78
C VAL A 768 -35.94 -28.61 15.03
N THR A 769 -36.09 -27.44 15.67
CA THR A 769 -37.39 -26.86 16.05
C THR A 769 -37.45 -25.38 15.71
N LEU A 770 -38.57 -24.91 15.16
CA LEU A 770 -38.84 -23.49 14.92
C LEU A 770 -39.19 -22.78 16.23
N VAL A 771 -38.60 -21.61 16.46
CA VAL A 771 -38.74 -20.79 17.68
C VAL A 771 -39.13 -19.36 17.26
N PRO A 772 -40.16 -18.74 17.86
CA PRO A 772 -40.52 -17.37 17.56
C PRO A 772 -39.38 -16.39 17.87
N TRP A 773 -39.07 -15.51 16.91
CA TRP A 773 -38.09 -14.43 17.02
C TRP A 773 -38.59 -13.19 16.27
N SER A 774 -37.98 -12.03 16.50
CA SER A 774 -38.44 -10.76 15.89
C SER A 774 -38.20 -10.73 14.38
N SER A 775 -39.27 -10.52 13.61
CA SER A 775 -39.29 -10.28 12.14
C SER A 775 -38.48 -11.25 11.26
N SER A 776 -38.10 -12.40 11.81
CA SER A 776 -37.23 -13.40 11.18
C SER A 776 -37.49 -14.76 11.84
N GLN A 777 -37.26 -15.86 11.11
CA GLN A 777 -37.46 -17.20 11.66
C GLN A 777 -36.16 -17.71 12.30
N MET A 778 -36.25 -18.31 13.50
CA MET A 778 -35.11 -18.92 14.19
C MET A 778 -35.39 -20.41 14.45
N PHE A 779 -34.52 -21.28 13.97
CA PHE A 779 -34.55 -22.71 14.29
C PHE A 779 -33.48 -23.04 15.34
N ARG A 780 -33.76 -23.99 16.24
CA ARG A 780 -32.79 -24.48 17.23
C ARG A 780 -32.75 -26.01 17.29
N ALA A 781 -31.56 -26.54 17.54
CA ALA A 781 -31.29 -27.95 17.79
C ALA A 781 -30.21 -28.11 18.88
N VAL A 782 -30.16 -29.28 19.52
CA VAL A 782 -29.16 -29.59 20.57
C VAL A 782 -28.67 -31.03 20.39
N TYR A 783 -27.37 -31.21 20.20
CA TYR A 783 -26.76 -32.50 19.87
C TYR A 783 -25.71 -32.93 20.90
N PRO A 784 -25.94 -34.01 21.67
CA PRO A 784 -24.93 -34.58 22.57
C PRO A 784 -23.68 -35.03 21.81
N THR A 785 -22.50 -34.82 22.39
CA THR A 785 -21.22 -35.19 21.75
C THR A 785 -20.60 -36.48 22.31
N ASP A 786 -21.25 -37.11 23.29
CA ASP A 786 -20.80 -38.26 24.07
C ASP A 786 -20.28 -39.43 23.22
N HIS A 787 -20.88 -39.65 22.05
CA HIS A 787 -20.56 -40.71 21.09
C HIS A 787 -19.62 -40.27 19.95
N LEU A 788 -19.25 -39.00 19.88
CA LEU A 788 -18.22 -38.50 18.98
C LEU A 788 -16.84 -38.70 19.64
N SER A 789 -15.87 -39.20 18.89
CA SER A 789 -14.48 -39.28 19.34
C SER A 789 -13.84 -37.89 19.38
N VAL A 790 -12.74 -37.73 20.13
CA VAL A 790 -11.88 -36.54 19.98
C VAL A 790 -11.41 -36.39 18.54
N GLY A 791 -11.54 -35.20 17.98
CA GLY A 791 -11.21 -34.92 16.58
C GLY A 791 -11.98 -33.75 15.99
N VAL A 792 -11.73 -33.48 14.71
CA VAL A 792 -12.38 -32.42 13.95
C VAL A 792 -13.66 -32.95 13.29
N TYR A 793 -14.71 -32.14 13.35
CA TYR A 793 -16.03 -32.40 12.79
C TYR A 793 -16.51 -31.19 12.00
N HIS A 794 -17.40 -31.44 11.04
CA HIS A 794 -18.13 -30.40 10.32
C HIS A 794 -19.59 -30.44 10.71
N LEU A 795 -20.20 -29.28 10.94
CA LEU A 795 -21.65 -29.12 10.90
C LEU A 795 -22.05 -28.78 9.46
N VAL A 796 -23.01 -29.52 8.92
CA VAL A 796 -23.61 -29.31 7.60
C VAL A 796 -25.10 -29.05 7.76
N ILE A 797 -25.56 -27.91 7.28
CA ILE A 797 -26.96 -27.47 7.35
C ILE A 797 -27.45 -27.36 5.90
N SER A 798 -28.36 -28.25 5.50
CA SER A 798 -29.03 -28.22 4.20
C SER A 798 -30.43 -27.61 4.34
N LEU A 799 -30.64 -26.47 3.69
CA LEU A 799 -31.87 -25.70 3.75
C LEU A 799 -32.74 -25.96 2.50
N PRO A 800 -33.96 -26.52 2.62
CA PRO A 800 -34.82 -26.78 1.47
C PRO A 800 -35.40 -25.48 0.91
N VAL A 801 -34.93 -25.05 -0.27
CA VAL A 801 -35.44 -23.88 -1.01
C VAL A 801 -35.76 -24.22 -2.47
N SER A 802 -36.65 -23.44 -3.09
CA SER A 802 -37.11 -23.65 -4.46
C SER A 802 -36.02 -23.34 -5.49
N GLY A 803 -35.28 -24.37 -5.90
CA GLY A 803 -34.16 -24.28 -6.85
C GLY A 803 -33.05 -25.29 -6.55
N GLY A 804 -32.98 -25.77 -5.31
CA GLY A 804 -31.97 -26.71 -4.81
C GLY A 804 -31.67 -26.44 -3.34
N PRO A 805 -31.16 -27.40 -2.56
CA PRO A 805 -30.85 -27.17 -1.16
C PRO A 805 -29.68 -26.20 -1.00
N LEU A 806 -29.85 -25.12 -0.25
CA LEU A 806 -28.76 -24.21 0.11
C LEU A 806 -27.99 -24.83 1.28
N VAL A 807 -26.70 -25.12 1.08
CA VAL A 807 -25.89 -25.89 2.04
C VAL A 807 -24.83 -25.01 2.69
N TYR A 808 -24.95 -24.85 4.01
CA TYR A 808 -23.94 -24.20 4.85
C TYR A 808 -23.07 -25.27 5.53
N ARG A 809 -21.73 -25.08 5.51
CA ARG A 809 -20.75 -25.98 6.12
C ARG A 809 -19.79 -25.17 6.99
N THR A 810 -19.46 -25.69 8.16
CA THR A 810 -18.52 -25.08 9.12
C THR A 810 -17.91 -26.14 10.04
N GLN A 811 -16.87 -25.80 10.80
CA GLN A 811 -16.05 -26.74 11.57
C GLN A 811 -16.22 -26.57 13.08
N PHE A 812 -16.10 -27.67 13.84
CA PHE A 812 -15.91 -27.67 15.28
C PHE A 812 -14.99 -28.82 15.72
N THR A 813 -14.35 -28.70 16.88
CA THR A 813 -13.45 -29.73 17.43
C THR A 813 -14.05 -30.33 18.70
N VAL A 814 -14.11 -31.66 18.76
CA VAL A 814 -14.43 -32.40 20.00
C VAL A 814 -13.12 -32.67 20.74
N THR A 815 -13.03 -32.25 22.00
CA THR A 815 -11.83 -32.40 22.86
C THR A 815 -12.10 -33.31 24.05
N ASN A 816 -11.06 -34.01 24.54
CA ASN A 816 -11.16 -34.79 25.78
C ASN A 816 -11.31 -33.83 26.97
N THR A 817 -12.11 -34.22 27.95
CA THR A 817 -12.23 -33.53 29.25
C THR A 817 -10.96 -33.74 30.06
N VAL A 818 -9.91 -32.96 29.77
CA VAL A 818 -8.64 -33.00 30.51
C VAL A 818 -8.85 -32.37 31.88
N GLY A 819 -9.14 -33.22 32.87
CA GLY A 819 -9.40 -32.82 34.25
C GLY A 819 -8.17 -32.31 35.01
N VAL A 820 -7.53 -31.25 34.52
CA VAL A 820 -6.91 -30.28 35.42
C VAL A 820 -8.05 -29.72 36.26
N ARG A 821 -7.96 -29.84 37.58
CA ARG A 821 -8.81 -29.00 38.43
C ARG A 821 -8.36 -27.57 38.21
N ASP A 822 -9.21 -26.78 37.59
CA ASP A 822 -9.21 -25.35 37.90
C ASP A 822 -9.24 -25.24 39.42
N LYS A 823 -8.15 -24.70 39.99
CA LYS A 823 -8.37 -23.68 41.00
C LYS A 823 -9.27 -22.68 40.31
N SER A 824 -10.53 -22.58 40.74
CA SER A 824 -11.27 -21.36 40.50
C SER A 824 -10.35 -20.22 40.88
N ILE A 825 -10.13 -19.29 39.95
CA ILE A 825 -9.67 -17.97 40.33
C ILE A 825 -10.86 -17.35 41.05
N SER A 826 -10.96 -17.70 42.34
CA SER A 826 -11.56 -16.85 43.35
C SER A 826 -10.99 -15.48 43.10
N ALA A 827 -11.80 -14.56 42.59
CA ALA A 827 -11.42 -13.17 42.56
C ALA A 827 -11.26 -12.79 44.04
N ASP A 828 -10.02 -12.61 44.52
CA ASP A 828 -9.75 -12.31 45.94
C ASP A 828 -10.37 -10.96 46.40
N ARG A 829 -11.01 -10.24 45.47
CA ARG A 829 -11.79 -9.03 45.65
C ARG A 829 -13.07 -9.06 44.80
N PHE A 830 -14.11 -8.43 45.30
CA PHE A 830 -15.28 -8.04 44.50
C PHE A 830 -14.92 -6.85 43.61
N GLU A 831 -15.31 -6.89 42.32
CA GLU A 831 -15.03 -5.79 41.38
C GLU A 831 -16.21 -5.55 40.42
N LEU A 832 -16.80 -4.36 40.48
CA LEU A 832 -17.73 -3.87 39.46
C LEU A 832 -16.92 -3.12 38.39
N ASN A 833 -16.98 -3.54 37.13
CA ASN A 833 -16.24 -2.93 36.03
C ASN A 833 -16.94 -1.69 35.47
N CYS A 834 -16.24 -0.93 34.62
CA CYS A 834 -16.89 0.05 33.76
C CYS A 834 -17.88 -0.64 32.81
N ASN A 835 -19.01 0.00 32.54
CA ASN A 835 -19.92 -0.44 31.49
C ASN A 835 -19.34 -0.09 30.10
N TRP A 836 -19.71 -0.85 29.06
CA TRP A 836 -19.30 -0.56 27.69
C TRP A 836 -20.46 -0.73 26.70
N PRO A 837 -20.66 0.23 25.76
CA PRO A 837 -19.97 1.52 25.67
C PRO A 837 -20.32 2.46 26.85
N ASN A 838 -19.49 3.47 27.10
CA ASN A 838 -19.79 4.55 28.05
C ASN A 838 -19.12 5.86 27.55
N PRO A 839 -19.88 6.89 27.12
CA PRO A 839 -21.34 6.95 27.07
C PRO A 839 -21.99 5.91 26.15
N PHE A 840 -23.27 5.61 26.37
CA PHE A 840 -24.07 4.70 25.56
C PHE A 840 -25.37 5.36 25.08
N ASN A 841 -25.98 4.79 24.04
CA ASN A 841 -27.28 5.24 23.50
C ASN A 841 -28.39 4.23 23.85
N THR A 842 -28.57 3.18 23.07
CA THR A 842 -29.71 2.25 23.22
C THR A 842 -29.46 1.12 24.21
N SER A 843 -28.21 0.68 24.37
CA SER A 843 -27.82 -0.38 25.31
C SER A 843 -26.37 -0.28 25.77
N THR A 844 -26.07 -0.87 26.92
CA THR A 844 -24.71 -1.08 27.43
C THR A 844 -24.57 -2.47 28.06
N VAL A 845 -23.38 -3.04 27.99
CA VAL A 845 -22.99 -4.21 28.80
C VAL A 845 -22.40 -3.73 30.12
N ILE A 846 -22.72 -4.44 31.19
CA ILE A 846 -22.27 -4.22 32.57
C ILE A 846 -21.61 -5.52 33.03
N ALA A 847 -20.35 -5.46 33.48
CA ALA A 847 -19.59 -6.62 33.92
C ALA A 847 -19.18 -6.52 35.40
N TYR A 848 -19.18 -7.62 36.13
CA TYR A 848 -18.75 -7.67 37.53
C TYR A 848 -18.15 -9.03 37.91
N GLU A 849 -17.33 -9.04 38.97
CA GLU A 849 -16.64 -10.22 39.49
C GLU A 849 -17.04 -10.50 40.93
N LEU A 850 -17.39 -11.75 41.23
CA LEU A 850 -17.77 -12.21 42.56
C LEU A 850 -16.69 -13.13 43.16
N PRO A 851 -16.28 -12.91 44.42
CA PRO A 851 -15.29 -13.74 45.10
C PRO A 851 -15.83 -15.14 45.46
N SER A 852 -17.14 -15.24 45.67
CA SER A 852 -17.83 -16.42 46.18
C SER A 852 -19.31 -16.44 45.80
N ASP A 853 -19.88 -17.64 45.72
CA ASP A 853 -21.31 -17.89 45.48
C ASP A 853 -22.20 -17.17 46.51
N GLN A 854 -23.02 -16.23 46.07
CA GLN A 854 -23.91 -15.46 46.95
C GLN A 854 -25.08 -14.81 46.21
N ASP A 855 -26.04 -14.30 46.97
CA ASP A 855 -27.14 -13.47 46.46
C ASP A 855 -26.64 -12.05 46.17
N VAL A 856 -26.96 -11.54 44.98
CA VAL A 856 -26.59 -10.21 44.49
C VAL A 856 -27.76 -9.52 43.80
N THR A 857 -27.79 -8.19 43.92
CA THR A 857 -28.80 -7.32 43.31
C THR A 857 -28.12 -6.21 42.52
N LEU A 858 -28.42 -6.13 41.22
CA LEU A 858 -27.91 -5.11 40.30
C LEU A 858 -29.05 -4.15 39.94
N GLU A 859 -28.90 -2.87 40.27
CA GLU A 859 -29.94 -1.86 40.16
C GLU A 859 -29.41 -0.57 39.54
N ILE A 860 -30.28 0.22 38.91
CA ILE A 860 -29.92 1.53 38.34
C ILE A 860 -30.83 2.60 38.91
N TYR A 861 -30.22 3.73 39.27
CA TYR A 861 -30.86 4.91 39.83
C TYR A 861 -30.58 6.14 38.95
N ASN A 862 -31.44 7.14 39.03
CA ASN A 862 -31.18 8.46 38.42
C ASN A 862 -30.45 9.40 39.41
N VAL A 863 -30.11 10.62 38.97
CA VAL A 863 -29.44 11.65 39.79
C VAL A 863 -30.20 12.10 41.06
N ARG A 864 -31.48 11.73 41.22
CA ARG A 864 -32.30 12.02 42.41
C ARG A 864 -32.30 10.87 43.43
N GLY A 865 -31.65 9.74 43.11
CA GLY A 865 -31.73 8.51 43.90
C GLY A 865 -33.04 7.72 43.69
N GLU A 866 -33.82 8.05 42.66
CA GLU A 866 -35.02 7.29 42.29
C GLU A 866 -34.58 6.05 41.48
N LYS A 867 -35.05 4.85 41.85
CA LYS A 867 -34.70 3.60 41.14
C LYS A 867 -35.43 3.52 39.79
N VAL A 868 -34.65 3.32 38.72
CA VAL A 868 -35.09 3.19 37.32
C VAL A 868 -35.44 1.75 36.98
N ILE A 869 -34.58 0.79 37.36
CA ILE A 869 -34.74 -0.64 37.08
C ILE A 869 -33.90 -1.49 38.05
N THR A 870 -34.35 -2.72 38.32
CA THR A 870 -33.51 -3.80 38.88
C THR A 870 -33.18 -4.74 37.72
N LEU A 871 -31.91 -4.78 37.30
CA LEU A 871 -31.45 -5.59 36.17
C LEU A 871 -31.35 -7.08 36.52
N PHE A 872 -30.98 -7.37 37.76
CA PHE A 872 -30.90 -8.73 38.29
C PHE A 872 -31.06 -8.72 39.81
N SER A 873 -31.64 -9.79 40.35
CA SER A 873 -31.77 -10.03 41.79
C SER A 873 -31.85 -11.53 42.03
N GLY A 874 -30.86 -12.11 42.71
CA GLY A 874 -30.82 -13.54 42.99
C GLY A 874 -29.41 -14.08 43.21
N ARG A 875 -29.29 -15.41 43.27
CA ARG A 875 -28.02 -16.08 43.51
C ARG A 875 -27.16 -16.15 42.26
N GLN A 876 -25.87 -15.83 42.41
CA GLN A 876 -24.83 -16.02 41.40
C GLN A 876 -23.66 -16.81 41.97
N THR A 877 -22.92 -17.49 41.11
CA THR A 877 -21.68 -18.21 41.46
C THR A 877 -20.48 -17.28 41.53
N ALA A 878 -19.38 -17.72 42.13
CA ALA A 878 -18.08 -17.05 42.01
C ALA A 878 -17.67 -16.86 40.52
N GLY A 879 -16.85 -15.84 40.26
CA GLY A 879 -16.31 -15.53 38.93
C GLY A 879 -16.95 -14.34 38.22
N ARG A 880 -16.77 -14.28 36.89
CA ARG A 880 -17.18 -13.18 36.00
C ARG A 880 -18.63 -13.29 35.55
N HIS A 881 -19.36 -12.18 35.68
CA HIS A 881 -20.75 -12.03 35.23
C HIS A 881 -20.88 -10.85 34.27
N GLN A 882 -21.76 -10.96 33.29
CA GLN A 882 -22.12 -9.88 32.38
C GLN A 882 -23.64 -9.78 32.22
N ILE A 883 -24.16 -8.56 32.23
CA ILE A 883 -25.57 -8.25 32.02
C ILE A 883 -25.66 -7.11 31.01
N ARG A 884 -26.49 -7.27 29.98
CA ARG A 884 -26.82 -6.19 29.05
C ARG A 884 -28.06 -5.46 29.54
N TRP A 885 -28.05 -4.14 29.48
CA TRP A 885 -29.20 -3.27 29.76
C TRP A 885 -29.56 -2.49 28.51
N HIS A 886 -30.84 -2.47 28.13
CA HIS A 886 -31.38 -1.58 27.11
C HIS A 886 -32.21 -0.47 27.76
N THR A 887 -32.13 0.76 27.23
CA THR A 887 -32.91 1.89 27.79
C THR A 887 -34.43 1.71 27.67
N ALA A 888 -34.87 0.76 26.84
CA ALA A 888 -36.28 0.39 26.68
C ALA A 888 -36.81 -0.51 27.81
N ASP A 889 -35.93 -1.16 28.59
CA ASP A 889 -36.31 -2.08 29.67
C ASP A 889 -36.85 -1.34 30.92
N ALA A 890 -36.62 -0.03 31.01
CA ALA A 890 -36.93 0.77 32.18
C ALA A 890 -38.46 0.82 32.44
N ALA A 891 -38.86 0.62 33.70
CA ALA A 891 -40.27 0.48 34.09
C ALA A 891 -41.09 1.80 34.06
N SER A 892 -40.57 2.85 33.44
CA SER A 892 -41.21 4.16 33.28
C SER A 892 -40.71 4.89 32.03
N LEU A 893 -41.34 6.02 31.71
CA LEU A 893 -41.19 6.80 30.46
C LEU A 893 -39.73 7.02 29.98
N PRO A 894 -39.51 7.16 28.65
CA PRO A 894 -38.20 7.04 28.02
C PRO A 894 -37.12 7.94 28.65
N LEU A 895 -36.04 7.29 29.07
CA LEU A 895 -34.90 7.90 29.75
C LEU A 895 -34.31 9.08 28.96
N SER A 896 -33.96 10.15 29.67
CA SER A 896 -33.30 11.35 29.13
C SER A 896 -31.78 11.16 29.06
N SER A 897 -31.11 11.80 28.10
CA SER A 897 -29.65 11.93 28.12
C SER A 897 -29.17 12.53 29.45
N GLY A 898 -28.13 11.96 30.06
CA GLY A 898 -27.67 12.32 31.40
C GLY A 898 -26.93 11.20 32.14
N VAL A 899 -26.56 11.47 33.40
CA VAL A 899 -25.86 10.50 34.26
C VAL A 899 -26.86 9.66 35.05
N TYR A 900 -26.61 8.36 35.10
CA TYR A 900 -27.31 7.37 35.92
C TYR A 900 -26.32 6.70 36.86
N PHE A 901 -26.79 6.11 37.95
CA PHE A 901 -25.95 5.41 38.92
C PHE A 901 -26.30 3.93 38.97
N LEU A 902 -25.37 3.11 38.51
CA LEU A 902 -25.41 1.65 38.69
C LEU A 902 -25.00 1.32 40.11
N ARG A 903 -25.77 0.45 40.77
CA ARG A 903 -25.51 -0.07 42.12
C ARG A 903 -25.50 -1.60 42.07
N LEU A 904 -24.44 -2.20 42.58
CA LEU A 904 -24.34 -3.65 42.78
C LEU A 904 -24.14 -3.92 44.27
N SER A 905 -25.14 -4.55 44.88
CA SER A 905 -25.13 -4.94 46.30
C SER A 905 -25.10 -6.46 46.42
N GLY A 906 -24.34 -6.96 47.39
CA GLY A 906 -24.27 -8.37 47.74
C GLY A 906 -24.21 -8.57 49.26
N SER A 907 -23.98 -9.82 49.70
CA SER A 907 -24.10 -10.18 51.12
C SER A 907 -23.15 -9.43 52.08
N GLN A 908 -22.02 -8.94 51.58
CA GLN A 908 -20.99 -8.23 52.37
C GLN A 908 -20.38 -7.02 51.64
N PHE A 909 -20.93 -6.59 50.50
CA PHE A 909 -20.38 -5.51 49.69
C PHE A 909 -21.44 -4.64 49.03
N GLU A 910 -21.03 -3.44 48.64
CA GLU A 910 -21.76 -2.56 47.74
C GLU A 910 -20.77 -1.76 46.88
N ALA A 911 -21.03 -1.65 45.58
CA ALA A 911 -20.33 -0.72 44.69
C ALA A 911 -21.35 0.11 43.89
N ILE A 912 -20.99 1.37 43.65
CA ILE A 912 -21.75 2.30 42.79
C ILE A 912 -20.81 2.83 41.70
N ARG A 913 -21.27 2.88 40.45
CA ARG A 913 -20.57 3.55 39.33
C ARG A 913 -21.53 4.44 38.52
N PRO A 914 -21.06 5.58 37.99
CA PRO A 914 -21.83 6.37 37.04
C PRO A 914 -21.87 5.72 35.65
N LEU A 915 -23.02 5.82 34.99
CA LEU A 915 -23.27 5.48 33.58
C LEU A 915 -23.68 6.78 32.86
N SER A 916 -23.19 7.03 31.65
CA SER A 916 -23.56 8.20 30.85
C SER A 916 -24.44 7.80 29.67
N LEU A 917 -25.69 8.26 29.65
CA LEU A 917 -26.63 8.07 28.53
C LEU A 917 -26.59 9.28 27.60
N ILE A 918 -26.37 9.06 26.30
CA ILE A 918 -26.51 10.06 25.24
C ILE A 918 -27.44 9.50 24.16
N LYS A 919 -28.58 10.17 23.99
CA LYS A 919 -29.48 10.08 22.83
C LYS A 919 -29.24 11.25 21.89
#